data_AF-A0A286DAF2-F1
#
_entry.id   AF-A0A286DAF2-F1
#
_cell.length_a   1.000
_cell.length_b   1.000
_cell.length_c   1.000
_cell.angle_alpha   90.00
_cell.angle_beta   90.00
_cell.angle_gamma   90.00
#
_symmetry.space_group_name_H-M   'P 1'
#
loop_
_entity.id
_entity.type
_entity.pdbx_description
1 polymer ?
#
loop_
_entity_poly.entity_id
_entity_poly.type
_entity_poly.pdbx_seq_one_letter_code
_entity_poly.pdbx_strand_id
1 'polypeptide(L)'
;MNSLHSPVRTPSNLPWLIALFLLIVCGRTVFVSLFAESVPYWDQWDSEGALLLKPWVEGNLRLADLFSAHNEHRILFTRLISLALFEANQGQWDNLVAVYANIFVYAAVAALLYLALSRSTAAWIERTVLLVALVILAWLPYGHTNSLISFQNQFYLMAGFAMATIAVAAYTADRFMSMVWVVALAMAGLFTMASGLLAAVAAGGVLMARAWRGGLRWRTALAGTAALAMVAVAGYLLVPHIDGHDPLKAADPAQWFRTFVLHLGWPFGRRRLGAIIVWAPFAVTAWRFLFHRGTRADELMALGLGAWVILQCAAIGYSRGSESSVVGARYVDILAVGVVVNLWLAVRLGQGWLQSRPSSVRWLGPGAVTVYGLLILTVMLRHTPIDLNHARAKNAVSLIQTENVRRFVFSADASTLDQPFMDIPYPDRKRLAGLLSDPTLRELLPASVRAPIAVGNGTPSGDFRVGPADSGYAFSSCTRPRCESGTGQWQGPEMRSRYSQVLVPLSAGGNPEGLSLRLGSEAGKGADIMVEPKTPNALLPVPPGRPFQLQVTDSTTEGWLAFDSPTEIAPLSAVALDLQAALRRLFDLADRGTLRHFVALPVAANVEGMARQVDDTRPLGGTFDAPRSGFVRSFSVFIGNYHGASDGILNVEVCSARACTHGARPLATSSDNSSFAMELSDPIWLQAGTAVEFRIVTEGASHPLAIWTYPPKPGSPRLQAADASTHTLRAGLIYLD
;
A
#
# COMPACT_ATOMS: atom_id res chain seq x y z
N MET A 1 -13.03 23.73 -59.02
CA MET A 1 -12.79 24.60 -57.84
C MET A 1 -12.40 23.72 -56.66
N ASN A 2 -11.11 23.75 -56.31
CA ASN A 2 -10.51 22.99 -55.21
C ASN A 2 -10.96 23.57 -53.86
N SER A 3 -11.70 22.79 -53.09
CA SER A 3 -11.96 23.06 -51.67
C SER A 3 -10.85 22.40 -50.84
N LEU A 4 -9.89 23.21 -50.42
CA LEU A 4 -8.89 22.85 -49.42
C LEU A 4 -9.60 22.58 -48.09
N HIS A 5 -9.76 21.32 -47.72
CA HIS A 5 -10.08 20.96 -46.34
C HIS A 5 -8.90 21.37 -45.45
N SER A 6 -9.06 22.49 -44.74
CA SER A 6 -8.19 22.87 -43.63
C SER A 6 -8.09 21.68 -42.66
N PRO A 7 -6.88 21.25 -42.26
CA PRO A 7 -6.74 20.19 -41.26
C PRO A 7 -7.37 20.71 -39.96
N VAL A 8 -8.46 20.08 -39.52
CA VAL A 8 -9.05 20.34 -38.20
C VAL A 8 -7.95 20.12 -37.17
N ARG A 9 -7.42 21.21 -36.60
CA ARG A 9 -6.41 21.13 -35.53
C ARG A 9 -7.05 20.38 -34.36
N THR A 10 -6.51 19.20 -34.05
CA THR A 10 -6.92 18.47 -32.84
C THR A 10 -6.61 19.35 -31.63
N PRO A 11 -7.57 19.57 -30.72
CA PRO A 11 -7.32 20.37 -29.52
C PRO A 11 -6.20 19.76 -28.68
N SER A 12 -5.35 20.62 -28.12
CA SER A 12 -4.19 20.21 -27.31
C SER A 12 -4.62 19.30 -26.15
N ASN A 13 -3.88 18.21 -25.94
CA ASN A 13 -4.06 17.33 -24.79
C ASN A 13 -3.34 17.85 -23.53
N LEU A 14 -2.44 18.83 -23.67
CA LEU A 14 -1.61 19.31 -22.57
C LEU A 14 -2.39 19.75 -21.32
N PRO A 15 -3.44 20.60 -21.40
CA PRO A 15 -4.17 21.01 -20.19
C PRO A 15 -4.85 19.84 -19.49
N TRP A 16 -5.39 18.88 -20.25
CA TRP A 16 -6.00 17.66 -19.71
C TRP A 16 -4.98 16.77 -19.02
N LEU A 17 -3.79 16.62 -19.60
CA LEU A 17 -2.69 15.83 -19.02
C LEU A 17 -2.18 16.45 -17.72
N ILE A 18 -1.99 17.77 -17.69
CA ILE A 18 -1.58 18.50 -16.48
C ILE A 18 -2.64 18.35 -15.38
N ALA A 19 -3.92 18.60 -15.70
CA ALA A 19 -5.01 18.47 -14.74
C ALA A 19 -5.12 17.04 -14.19
N LEU A 20 -5.09 16.04 -15.08
CA LEU A 20 -5.12 14.62 -14.69
C LEU A 20 -3.94 14.28 -13.76
N PHE A 21 -2.73 14.65 -14.15
CA PHE A 21 -1.52 14.36 -13.38
C PHE A 21 -1.60 14.96 -11.98
N LEU A 22 -1.94 16.24 -11.86
CA LEU A 22 -2.05 16.93 -10.57
C LEU A 22 -3.16 16.35 -9.68
N LEU A 23 -4.33 16.04 -10.26
CA LEU A 23 -5.45 15.44 -9.50
C LEU A 23 -5.11 14.05 -8.99
N ILE A 24 -4.40 13.24 -9.78
CA ILE A 24 -3.93 11.91 -9.36
C ILE A 24 -2.88 12.04 -8.26
N VAL A 25 -1.88 12.90 -8.44
CA VAL A 25 -0.83 13.13 -7.45
C VAL A 25 -1.45 13.57 -6.12
N CYS A 26 -2.40 14.52 -6.14
CA CYS A 26 -3.12 14.97 -4.96
C CYS A 26 -3.83 13.81 -4.24
N GLY A 27 -4.69 13.06 -4.93
CA GLY A 27 -5.47 11.97 -4.31
C GLY A 27 -4.61 10.84 -3.76
N ARG A 28 -3.61 10.39 -4.53
CA ARG A 28 -2.70 9.33 -4.09
C ARG A 28 -1.80 9.79 -2.94
N THR A 29 -1.41 11.07 -2.92
CA THR A 29 -0.62 11.64 -1.81
C THR A 29 -1.41 11.60 -0.52
N VAL A 30 -2.71 11.95 -0.55
CA VAL A 30 -3.60 11.78 0.61
C VAL A 30 -3.62 10.32 1.04
N PHE A 31 -3.96 9.39 0.13
CA PHE A 31 -4.08 7.97 0.47
C PHE A 31 -2.80 7.37 1.08
N VAL A 32 -1.64 7.61 0.46
CA VAL A 32 -0.33 7.14 0.96
C VAL A 32 0.00 7.75 2.32
N SER A 33 -0.26 9.04 2.51
CA SER A 33 -0.01 9.70 3.80
C SER A 33 -0.85 9.12 4.94
N LEU A 34 -2.07 8.67 4.63
CA LEU A 34 -2.94 8.10 5.66
C LEU A 34 -2.53 6.67 6.06
N PHE A 35 -1.96 5.87 5.16
CA PHE A 35 -1.85 4.42 5.41
C PHE A 35 -0.45 3.81 5.22
N ALA A 36 0.49 4.48 4.54
CA ALA A 36 1.83 3.93 4.31
C ALA A 36 2.75 4.15 5.52
N GLU A 37 3.73 3.26 5.68
CA GLU A 37 4.74 3.33 6.74
C GLU A 37 6.14 3.17 6.14
N SER A 38 7.17 3.66 6.84
CA SER A 38 8.55 3.75 6.33
C SER A 38 9.34 2.45 6.33
N VAL A 39 8.92 1.46 7.11
CA VAL A 39 9.63 0.17 7.23
C VAL A 39 9.48 -0.65 5.94
N PRO A 40 10.60 -1.15 5.36
CA PRO A 40 10.56 -2.05 4.22
C PRO A 40 9.72 -3.29 4.48
N TYR A 41 9.03 -3.79 3.46
CA TYR A 41 8.08 -4.89 3.59
C TYR A 41 8.36 -6.03 2.61
N TRP A 42 8.35 -7.26 3.14
CA TRP A 42 8.46 -8.52 2.40
C TRP A 42 9.66 -8.53 1.44
N ASP A 43 9.41 -8.64 0.13
CA ASP A 43 10.40 -8.80 -0.92
C ASP A 43 11.46 -7.70 -0.91
N GLN A 44 11.16 -6.52 -0.34
CA GLN A 44 12.13 -5.45 -0.15
C GLN A 44 13.35 -5.88 0.67
N TRP A 45 13.17 -6.71 1.70
CA TRP A 45 14.27 -7.15 2.58
C TRP A 45 15.35 -7.93 1.82
N ASP A 46 14.97 -8.83 0.93
CA ASP A 46 15.93 -9.55 0.10
C ASP A 46 16.28 -8.80 -1.17
N SER A 47 15.28 -8.35 -1.93
CA SER A 47 15.51 -7.82 -3.27
C SER A 47 16.13 -6.44 -3.28
N GLU A 48 15.77 -5.57 -2.33
CA GLU A 48 16.36 -4.24 -2.21
C GLU A 48 17.49 -4.27 -1.18
N GLY A 49 17.21 -4.64 0.07
CA GLY A 49 18.22 -4.65 1.14
C GLY A 49 19.41 -5.54 0.81
N ALA A 50 19.18 -6.86 0.81
CA ALA A 50 20.27 -7.83 0.74
C ALA A 50 20.99 -7.91 -0.61
N LEU A 51 20.24 -7.84 -1.71
CA LEU A 51 20.74 -8.13 -3.07
C LEU A 51 21.01 -6.89 -3.93
N LEU A 52 20.67 -5.69 -3.47
CA LEU A 52 20.87 -4.45 -4.22
C LEU A 52 21.62 -3.39 -3.41
N LEU A 53 21.05 -2.91 -2.32
CA LEU A 53 21.56 -1.76 -1.55
C LEU A 53 22.82 -2.12 -0.76
N LYS A 54 22.84 -3.27 -0.07
CA LYS A 54 24.05 -3.71 0.63
C LYS A 54 25.24 -3.88 -0.34
N PRO A 55 25.15 -4.67 -1.43
CA PRO A 55 26.24 -4.78 -2.38
C PRO A 55 26.62 -3.44 -3.02
N TRP A 56 25.66 -2.53 -3.22
CA TRP A 56 25.93 -1.19 -3.75
C TRP A 56 26.81 -0.38 -2.80
N VAL A 57 26.45 -0.31 -1.52
CA VAL A 57 27.19 0.42 -0.48
C VAL A 57 28.57 -0.21 -0.23
N GLU A 58 28.68 -1.54 -0.30
CA GLU A 58 29.94 -2.26 -0.13
C GLU A 58 30.84 -2.23 -1.40
N GLY A 59 30.39 -1.63 -2.50
CA GLY A 59 31.13 -1.59 -3.77
C GLY A 59 31.21 -2.94 -4.49
N ASN A 60 30.34 -3.88 -4.14
CA ASN A 60 30.30 -5.26 -4.63
C ASN A 60 29.19 -5.52 -5.68
N LEU A 61 28.30 -4.55 -5.95
CA LEU A 61 27.20 -4.71 -6.91
C LEU A 61 27.74 -4.85 -8.35
N ARG A 62 27.35 -5.93 -9.04
CA ARG A 62 27.69 -6.16 -10.44
C ARG A 62 26.55 -5.71 -11.35
N LEU A 63 26.89 -5.31 -12.57
CA LEU A 63 25.87 -4.97 -13.58
C LEU A 63 24.89 -6.12 -13.82
N ALA A 64 25.35 -7.37 -13.78
CA ALA A 64 24.51 -8.56 -13.93
C ALA A 64 23.45 -8.69 -12.82
N ASP A 65 23.74 -8.19 -11.61
CA ASP A 65 22.82 -8.26 -10.48
C ASP A 65 21.56 -7.42 -10.74
N LEU A 66 21.68 -6.32 -11.50
CA LEU A 66 20.54 -5.51 -11.93
C LEU A 66 19.57 -6.28 -12.84
N PHE A 67 20.07 -7.25 -13.61
CA PHE A 67 19.28 -8.08 -14.53
C PHE A 67 18.91 -9.46 -13.96
N SER A 68 19.38 -9.79 -12.75
CA SER A 68 19.10 -11.06 -12.09
C SER A 68 17.62 -11.23 -11.83
N ALA A 69 17.14 -12.48 -11.76
CA ALA A 69 15.75 -12.74 -11.42
C ALA A 69 15.51 -12.51 -9.93
N HIS A 70 14.34 -11.99 -9.59
CA HIS A 70 13.76 -11.99 -8.26
C HIS A 70 12.40 -12.70 -8.38
N ASN A 71 12.29 -13.89 -7.79
CA ASN A 71 11.22 -14.84 -8.12
C ASN A 71 11.16 -15.06 -9.64
N GLU A 72 9.96 -15.06 -10.24
CA GLU A 72 9.78 -15.17 -11.68
C GLU A 72 10.14 -13.90 -12.47
N HIS A 73 10.48 -12.80 -11.80
CA HIS A 73 10.55 -11.47 -12.41
C HIS A 73 11.99 -11.02 -12.63
N ARG A 74 12.23 -10.23 -13.68
CA ARG A 74 13.47 -9.46 -13.84
C ARG A 74 13.11 -7.99 -13.72
N ILE A 75 13.48 -7.36 -12.61
CA ILE A 75 12.93 -6.07 -12.17
C ILE A 75 13.93 -4.93 -12.32
N LEU A 76 14.58 -4.81 -13.49
CA LEU A 76 15.66 -3.83 -13.74
C LEU A 76 15.25 -2.41 -13.35
N PHE A 77 14.11 -1.96 -13.90
CA PHE A 77 13.68 -0.58 -13.72
C PHE A 77 13.31 -0.28 -12.26
N THR A 78 12.74 -1.25 -11.54
CA THR A 78 12.49 -1.14 -10.10
C THR A 78 13.80 -0.96 -9.34
N ARG A 79 14.82 -1.79 -9.62
CA ARG A 79 16.14 -1.66 -8.98
C ARG A 79 16.81 -0.31 -9.26
N LEU A 80 16.73 0.18 -10.50
CA LEU A 80 17.27 1.49 -10.87
C LEU A 80 16.55 2.63 -10.13
N ILE A 81 15.23 2.55 -9.97
CA ILE A 81 14.46 3.53 -9.18
C ILE A 81 14.86 3.44 -7.70
N SER A 82 14.96 2.24 -7.13
CA SER A 82 15.34 2.06 -5.73
C SER A 82 16.76 2.60 -5.45
N LEU A 83 17.73 2.36 -6.34
CA LEU A 83 19.07 2.96 -6.24
C LEU A 83 19.04 4.49 -6.38
N ALA A 84 18.30 5.02 -7.36
CA ALA A 84 18.21 6.47 -7.56
C ALA A 84 17.58 7.18 -6.35
N LEU A 85 16.55 6.59 -5.75
CA LEU A 85 15.90 7.13 -4.55
C LEU A 85 16.79 7.00 -3.32
N PHE A 86 17.50 5.88 -3.18
CA PHE A 86 18.46 5.67 -2.10
C PHE A 86 19.58 6.72 -2.14
N GLU A 87 20.18 6.94 -3.31
CA GLU A 87 21.21 7.98 -3.51
C GLU A 87 20.64 9.39 -3.29
N ALA A 88 19.46 9.68 -3.83
CA ALA A 88 18.80 10.97 -3.63
C ALA A 88 18.44 11.23 -2.15
N ASN A 89 18.18 10.18 -1.38
CA ASN A 89 17.96 10.22 0.06
C ASN A 89 19.25 10.00 0.88
N GLN A 90 20.42 10.27 0.29
CA GLN A 90 21.72 10.22 0.97
C GLN A 90 21.98 8.91 1.73
N GLY A 91 21.59 7.78 1.14
CA GLY A 91 21.86 6.45 1.68
C GLY A 91 20.91 5.99 2.77
N GLN A 92 19.78 6.67 3.01
CA GLN A 92 18.71 6.13 3.86
C GLN A 92 17.67 5.40 3.00
N TRP A 93 17.50 4.11 3.28
CA TRP A 93 16.50 3.24 2.68
C TRP A 93 15.16 3.38 3.41
N ASP A 94 14.18 3.95 2.71
CA ASP A 94 12.90 4.32 3.31
C ASP A 94 11.74 4.00 2.35
N ASN A 95 10.83 3.11 2.77
CA ASN A 95 9.67 2.76 1.98
C ASN A 95 8.76 3.97 1.74
N LEU A 96 8.65 4.90 2.70
CA LEU A 96 7.76 6.05 2.61
C LEU A 96 8.19 7.00 1.48
N VAL A 97 9.50 7.25 1.34
CA VAL A 97 10.06 8.03 0.22
C VAL A 97 9.71 7.38 -1.11
N ALA A 98 9.90 6.07 -1.21
CA ALA A 98 9.69 5.34 -2.45
C ALA A 98 8.20 5.20 -2.83
N VAL A 99 7.27 5.10 -1.88
CA VAL A 99 5.83 5.13 -2.21
C VAL A 99 5.38 6.50 -2.70
N TYR A 100 5.91 7.61 -2.16
CA TYR A 100 5.63 8.94 -2.72
C TYR A 100 6.20 9.09 -4.15
N ALA A 101 7.39 8.56 -4.41
CA ALA A 101 7.95 8.53 -5.76
C ALA A 101 7.06 7.73 -6.75
N ASN A 102 6.51 6.60 -6.30
CA ASN A 102 5.62 5.76 -7.11
C ASN A 102 4.33 6.45 -7.53
N ILE A 103 3.87 7.47 -6.80
CA ILE A 103 2.70 8.27 -7.18
C ILE A 103 2.94 8.94 -8.54
N PHE A 104 4.14 9.46 -8.78
CA PHE A 104 4.50 10.09 -10.04
C PHE A 104 4.57 9.08 -11.19
N VAL A 105 5.09 7.87 -10.92
CA VAL A 105 5.09 6.76 -11.90
C VAL A 105 3.66 6.38 -12.26
N TYR A 106 2.79 6.20 -11.27
CA TYR A 106 1.38 5.88 -11.48
C TYR A 106 0.66 6.99 -12.29
N ALA A 107 0.87 8.26 -11.93
CA ALA A 107 0.29 9.40 -12.63
C ALA A 107 0.78 9.50 -14.09
N ALA A 108 2.06 9.20 -14.35
CA ALA A 108 2.62 9.17 -15.70
C ALA A 108 1.99 8.05 -16.55
N VAL A 109 1.76 6.87 -15.97
CA VAL A 109 1.09 5.75 -16.66
C VAL A 109 -0.38 6.08 -16.97
N ALA A 110 -1.10 6.70 -16.04
CA ALA A 110 -2.47 7.16 -16.27
C ALA A 110 -2.52 8.25 -17.36
N ALA A 111 -1.57 9.19 -17.35
CA ALA A 111 -1.43 10.21 -18.39
C ALA A 111 -1.11 9.61 -19.77
N LEU A 112 -0.26 8.56 -19.82
CA LEU A 112 0.02 7.82 -21.04
C LEU A 112 -1.24 7.12 -21.57
N LEU A 113 -2.03 6.47 -20.71
CA LEU A 113 -3.30 5.86 -21.08
C LEU A 113 -4.29 6.90 -21.62
N TYR A 114 -4.40 8.04 -20.94
CA TYR A 114 -5.22 9.17 -21.38
C TYR A 114 -4.81 9.64 -22.77
N LEU A 115 -3.51 9.89 -22.97
CA LEU A 115 -2.97 10.34 -24.25
C LEU A 115 -3.21 9.30 -25.34
N ALA A 116 -3.00 8.02 -25.05
CA ALA A 116 -3.15 6.93 -26.00
C ALA A 116 -4.60 6.75 -26.47
N LEU A 117 -5.60 6.92 -25.60
CA LEU A 117 -7.01 6.78 -25.98
C LEU A 117 -7.63 8.08 -26.53
N SER A 118 -7.14 9.25 -26.12
CA SER A 118 -7.68 10.56 -26.57
C SER A 118 -7.02 11.11 -27.84
N ARG A 119 -5.94 10.48 -28.34
CA ARG A 119 -5.08 10.99 -29.41
C ARG A 119 -5.84 11.44 -30.66
N SER A 120 -6.77 10.62 -31.15
CA SER A 120 -7.55 10.89 -32.36
C SER A 120 -8.99 11.35 -32.08
N THR A 121 -9.28 11.69 -30.82
CA THR A 121 -10.60 12.12 -30.38
C THR A 121 -10.67 13.65 -30.34
N ALA A 122 -11.62 14.21 -31.09
CA ALA A 122 -11.97 15.64 -31.01
C ALA A 122 -13.16 15.90 -30.07
N ALA A 123 -13.93 14.87 -29.71
CA ALA A 123 -15.10 15.01 -28.86
C ALA A 123 -14.70 15.31 -27.41
N TRP A 124 -15.10 16.48 -26.91
CA TRP A 124 -14.84 16.89 -25.52
C TRP A 124 -15.42 15.90 -24.50
N ILE A 125 -16.59 15.31 -24.79
CA ILE A 125 -17.25 14.34 -23.90
C ILE A 125 -16.39 13.10 -23.66
N GLU A 126 -15.82 12.52 -24.72
CA GLU A 126 -14.93 11.34 -24.59
C GLU A 126 -13.71 11.67 -23.71
N ARG A 127 -13.12 12.86 -23.92
CA ARG A 127 -11.97 13.36 -23.15
C ARG A 127 -12.32 13.60 -21.69
N THR A 128 -13.48 14.19 -21.41
CA THR A 128 -13.96 14.44 -20.05
C THR A 128 -14.27 13.14 -19.33
N VAL A 129 -14.99 12.21 -19.96
CA VAL A 129 -15.32 10.91 -19.33
C VAL A 129 -14.04 10.13 -19.02
N LEU A 130 -13.07 10.13 -19.93
CA LEU A 130 -11.78 9.46 -19.68
C LEU A 130 -11.00 10.11 -18.53
N LEU A 131 -10.95 11.45 -18.47
CA LEU A 131 -10.32 12.16 -17.34
C LEU A 131 -11.01 11.82 -16.03
N VAL A 132 -12.35 11.91 -15.98
CA VAL A 132 -13.13 11.63 -14.77
C VAL A 132 -12.97 10.18 -14.33
N ALA A 133 -13.03 9.22 -15.26
CA ALA A 133 -12.85 7.81 -14.94
C ALA A 133 -11.46 7.51 -14.34
N LEU A 134 -10.40 8.09 -14.93
CA LEU A 134 -9.04 7.91 -14.43
C LEU A 134 -8.82 8.59 -13.07
N VAL A 135 -9.38 9.78 -12.86
CA VAL A 135 -9.33 10.48 -11.57
C VAL A 135 -10.08 9.68 -10.51
N ILE A 136 -11.31 9.25 -10.76
CA ILE A 136 -12.08 8.43 -9.81
C ILE A 136 -11.30 7.16 -9.44
N LEU A 137 -10.80 6.42 -10.43
CA LEU A 137 -10.04 5.20 -10.17
C LEU A 137 -8.74 5.48 -9.40
N ALA A 138 -8.06 6.59 -9.64
CA ALA A 138 -6.87 6.94 -8.89
C ALA A 138 -7.14 7.29 -7.41
N TRP A 139 -8.34 7.77 -7.10
CA TRP A 139 -8.76 8.13 -5.75
C TRP A 139 -9.38 6.96 -4.97
N LEU A 140 -9.77 5.89 -5.67
CA LEU A 140 -10.32 4.70 -5.03
C LEU A 140 -9.21 3.80 -4.46
N PRO A 141 -9.42 3.19 -3.28
CA PRO A 141 -8.40 2.44 -2.55
C PRO A 141 -8.23 0.98 -3.00
N TYR A 142 -8.75 0.57 -4.16
CA TYR A 142 -8.73 -0.83 -4.61
C TYR A 142 -7.31 -1.41 -4.71
N GLY A 143 -6.35 -0.60 -5.17
CA GLY A 143 -4.94 -0.97 -5.36
C GLY A 143 -4.07 -0.73 -4.13
N HIS A 144 -4.63 -0.86 -2.91
CA HIS A 144 -3.95 -0.52 -1.66
C HIS A 144 -2.56 -1.19 -1.52
N THR A 145 -2.40 -2.46 -1.89
CA THR A 145 -1.11 -3.15 -1.83
C THR A 145 -0.03 -2.45 -2.65
N ASN A 146 -0.33 -2.08 -3.90
CA ASN A 146 0.63 -1.42 -4.79
C ASN A 146 0.92 0.03 -4.38
N SER A 147 -0.02 0.68 -3.69
CA SER A 147 0.12 2.05 -3.23
C SER A 147 0.94 2.17 -1.94
N LEU A 148 0.88 1.16 -1.06
CA LEU A 148 1.49 1.21 0.27
C LEU A 148 2.86 0.52 0.36
N ILE A 149 3.23 -0.25 -0.66
CA ILE A 149 4.51 -1.00 -0.73
C ILE A 149 5.26 -0.53 -1.97
N SER A 150 6.41 0.11 -1.77
CA SER A 150 7.15 0.75 -2.87
C SER A 150 7.70 -0.23 -3.91
N PHE A 151 7.99 -1.46 -3.51
CA PHE A 151 8.46 -2.55 -4.38
C PHE A 151 7.49 -2.92 -5.52
N GLN A 152 6.24 -2.49 -5.44
CA GLN A 152 5.20 -2.82 -6.42
C GLN A 152 5.21 -1.92 -7.67
N ASN A 153 6.16 -0.98 -7.80
CA ASN A 153 6.25 -0.12 -8.99
C ASN A 153 6.45 -0.88 -10.32
N GLN A 154 6.96 -2.12 -10.25
CA GLN A 154 7.06 -3.05 -11.37
C GLN A 154 5.70 -3.27 -12.08
N PHE A 155 4.58 -3.24 -11.35
CA PHE A 155 3.24 -3.33 -11.93
C PHE A 155 2.91 -2.12 -12.80
N TYR A 156 3.19 -0.91 -12.30
CA TYR A 156 2.94 0.34 -13.03
C TYR A 156 3.84 0.45 -14.26
N LEU A 157 5.12 0.11 -14.11
CA LEU A 157 6.08 0.12 -15.22
C LEU A 157 5.69 -0.90 -16.31
N MET A 158 5.29 -2.11 -15.92
CA MET A 158 4.82 -3.15 -16.84
C MET A 158 3.60 -2.67 -17.65
N ALA A 159 2.62 -2.06 -16.97
CA ALA A 159 1.47 -1.46 -17.63
C ALA A 159 1.87 -0.30 -18.56
N GLY A 160 2.78 0.58 -18.14
CA GLY A 160 3.30 1.68 -18.96
C GLY A 160 4.00 1.20 -20.23
N PHE A 161 4.90 0.22 -20.14
CA PHE A 161 5.56 -0.38 -21.30
C PHE A 161 4.57 -1.11 -22.21
N ALA A 162 3.58 -1.81 -21.66
CA ALA A 162 2.53 -2.43 -22.45
C ALA A 162 1.72 -1.40 -23.24
N MET A 163 1.27 -0.33 -22.58
CA MET A 163 0.55 0.77 -23.20
C MET A 163 1.38 1.44 -24.30
N ALA A 164 2.66 1.73 -24.03
CA ALA A 164 3.55 2.32 -25.02
C ALA A 164 3.78 1.39 -26.22
N THR A 165 4.03 0.11 -25.98
CA THR A 165 4.24 -0.90 -27.05
C THR A 165 3.01 -1.00 -27.96
N ILE A 166 1.82 -1.12 -27.37
CA ILE A 166 0.56 -1.23 -28.10
C ILE A 166 0.22 0.10 -28.81
N ALA A 167 0.48 1.25 -28.19
CA ALA A 167 0.26 2.56 -28.81
C ALA A 167 1.15 2.74 -30.04
N VAL A 168 2.44 2.41 -29.94
CA VAL A 168 3.35 2.50 -31.08
C VAL A 168 2.90 1.53 -32.17
N ALA A 169 2.49 0.29 -31.84
CA ALA A 169 1.95 -0.66 -32.82
C ALA A 169 0.68 -0.15 -33.51
N ALA A 170 -0.24 0.51 -32.77
CA ALA A 170 -1.50 1.01 -33.29
C ALA A 170 -1.36 2.28 -34.14
N TYR A 171 -0.50 3.23 -33.75
CA TYR A 171 -0.50 4.59 -34.30
C TYR A 171 0.62 4.91 -35.28
N THR A 172 1.71 4.14 -35.30
CA THR A 172 2.88 4.53 -36.11
C THR A 172 2.72 4.22 -37.60
N ALA A 173 3.44 4.98 -38.44
CA ALA A 173 3.50 4.75 -39.87
C ALA A 173 4.23 3.43 -40.21
N ASP A 174 4.02 2.94 -41.44
CA ASP A 174 4.73 1.78 -41.99
C ASP A 174 6.20 2.14 -42.29
N ARG A 175 7.02 2.17 -41.24
CA ARG A 175 8.44 2.51 -41.29
C ARG A 175 9.24 1.52 -40.47
N PHE A 176 10.45 1.20 -40.93
CA PHE A 176 11.37 0.31 -40.22
C PHE A 176 11.64 0.77 -38.77
N MET A 177 11.92 2.06 -38.57
CA MET A 177 12.13 2.64 -37.24
C MET A 177 10.92 2.47 -36.31
N SER A 178 9.69 2.47 -36.84
CA SER A 178 8.50 2.23 -36.03
C SER A 178 8.49 0.81 -35.48
N MET A 179 8.87 -0.19 -36.28
CA MET A 179 8.98 -1.58 -35.80
C MET A 179 10.10 -1.75 -34.78
N VAL A 180 11.24 -1.07 -34.98
CA VAL A 180 12.33 -1.05 -33.99
C VAL A 180 11.83 -0.53 -32.65
N TRP A 181 11.06 0.56 -32.63
CA TRP A 181 10.50 1.10 -31.38
C TRP A 181 9.47 0.16 -30.73
N VAL A 182 8.59 -0.49 -31.50
CA VAL A 182 7.65 -1.48 -30.93
C VAL A 182 8.41 -2.63 -30.27
N VAL A 183 9.44 -3.17 -30.94
CA VAL A 183 10.26 -4.27 -30.40
C VAL A 183 11.09 -3.81 -29.19
N ALA A 184 11.69 -2.62 -29.23
CA ALA A 184 12.47 -2.07 -28.12
C ALA A 184 11.64 -1.87 -26.85
N LEU A 185 10.42 -1.33 -26.97
CA LEU A 185 9.51 -1.17 -25.84
C LEU A 185 9.02 -2.51 -25.30
N ALA A 186 8.74 -3.48 -26.18
CA ALA A 186 8.37 -4.83 -25.77
C ALA A 186 9.51 -5.54 -25.01
N MET A 187 10.76 -5.38 -25.47
CA MET A 187 11.96 -5.90 -24.79
C MET A 187 12.15 -5.24 -23.43
N ALA A 188 11.98 -3.91 -23.33
CA ALA A 188 12.01 -3.21 -22.06
C ALA A 188 10.95 -3.76 -21.09
N GLY A 189 9.75 -4.08 -21.59
CA GLY A 189 8.70 -4.72 -20.81
C GLY A 189 9.13 -6.03 -20.11
N LEU A 190 10.06 -6.80 -20.70
CA LEU A 190 10.59 -8.03 -20.08
C LEU A 190 11.35 -7.78 -18.77
N PHE A 191 11.86 -6.56 -18.58
CA PHE A 191 12.62 -6.17 -17.39
C PHE A 191 11.77 -5.41 -16.36
N THR A 192 10.46 -5.70 -16.34
CA THR A 192 9.53 -5.27 -15.30
C THR A 192 9.02 -6.47 -14.50
N MET A 193 7.95 -7.12 -14.94
CA MET A 193 7.44 -8.38 -14.37
C MET A 193 7.43 -9.48 -15.40
N ALA A 194 7.29 -10.73 -14.95
CA ALA A 194 7.19 -11.92 -15.82
C ALA A 194 6.11 -11.74 -16.91
N SER A 195 4.96 -11.15 -16.58
CA SER A 195 3.86 -10.95 -17.52
C SER A 195 4.08 -9.79 -18.51
N GLY A 196 5.21 -9.08 -18.45
CA GLY A 196 5.59 -8.04 -19.41
C GLY A 196 5.69 -8.56 -20.85
N LEU A 197 5.99 -9.85 -21.03
CA LEU A 197 6.02 -10.52 -22.33
C LEU A 197 4.67 -10.46 -23.07
N LEU A 198 3.55 -10.36 -22.34
CA LEU A 198 2.20 -10.35 -22.92
C LEU A 198 1.92 -9.08 -23.74
N ALA A 199 2.65 -8.00 -23.49
CA ALA A 199 2.58 -6.79 -24.31
C ALA A 199 2.99 -7.08 -25.77
N ALA A 200 4.02 -7.91 -25.96
CA ALA A 200 4.51 -8.28 -27.29
C ALA A 200 3.46 -9.09 -28.06
N VAL A 201 2.77 -10.01 -27.38
CA VAL A 201 1.68 -10.83 -27.94
C VAL A 201 0.52 -9.94 -28.39
N ALA A 202 0.04 -9.04 -27.53
CA ALA A 202 -1.04 -8.12 -27.85
C ALA A 202 -0.67 -7.17 -29.00
N ALA A 203 0.55 -6.62 -28.99
CA ALA A 203 1.04 -5.74 -30.06
C ALA A 203 1.17 -6.47 -31.40
N GLY A 204 1.61 -7.74 -31.41
CA GLY A 204 1.61 -8.57 -32.62
C GLY A 204 0.22 -8.73 -33.21
N GLY A 205 -0.78 -8.99 -32.35
CA GLY A 205 -2.19 -9.00 -32.75
C GLY A 205 -2.66 -7.68 -33.37
N VAL A 206 -2.24 -6.54 -32.81
CA VAL A 206 -2.52 -5.21 -33.37
C VAL A 206 -1.87 -5.02 -34.74
N LEU A 207 -0.61 -5.41 -34.95
CA LEU A 207 0.06 -5.31 -36.25
C LEU A 207 -0.65 -6.15 -37.32
N MET A 208 -1.05 -7.38 -36.97
CA MET A 208 -1.82 -8.26 -37.86
C MET A 208 -3.18 -7.64 -38.20
N ALA A 209 -3.89 -7.11 -37.20
CA ALA A 209 -5.15 -6.41 -37.39
C ALA A 209 -5.03 -5.20 -38.32
N ARG A 210 -3.95 -4.41 -38.19
CA ARG A 210 -3.65 -3.31 -39.12
C ARG A 210 -3.42 -3.79 -40.55
N ALA A 211 -2.67 -4.88 -40.73
CA ALA A 211 -2.42 -5.43 -42.06
C ALA A 211 -3.70 -5.93 -42.73
N TRP A 212 -4.53 -6.64 -41.98
CA TRP A 212 -5.83 -7.11 -42.47
C TRP A 212 -6.75 -5.95 -42.88
N ARG A 213 -6.69 -4.82 -42.18
CA ARG A 213 -7.44 -3.59 -42.52
C ARG A 213 -6.76 -2.68 -43.54
N GLY A 214 -5.62 -3.09 -44.11
CA GLY A 214 -4.89 -2.33 -45.12
C GLY A 214 -4.14 -1.10 -44.57
N GLY A 215 -4.05 -0.95 -43.24
CA GLY A 215 -3.34 0.15 -42.58
C GLY A 215 -1.85 -0.11 -42.35
N LEU A 216 -1.35 -1.27 -42.76
CA LEU A 216 0.06 -1.70 -42.71
C LEU A 216 0.34 -2.74 -43.81
N ARG A 217 1.53 -2.76 -44.41
CA ARG A 217 1.89 -3.84 -45.35
C ARG A 217 2.01 -5.17 -44.62
N TRP A 218 1.50 -6.25 -45.23
CA TRP A 218 1.60 -7.62 -44.68
C TRP A 218 3.04 -8.04 -44.36
N ARG A 219 4.01 -7.71 -45.22
CA ARG A 219 5.43 -8.03 -44.97
C ARG A 219 5.96 -7.36 -43.70
N THR A 220 5.65 -6.07 -43.49
CA THR A 220 6.04 -5.34 -42.28
C THR A 220 5.36 -5.94 -41.05
N ALA A 221 4.06 -6.23 -41.14
CA ALA A 221 3.29 -6.79 -40.05
C ALA A 221 3.81 -8.18 -39.63
N LEU A 222 4.08 -9.06 -40.61
CA LEU A 222 4.62 -10.40 -40.36
C LEU A 222 6.00 -10.33 -39.72
N ALA A 223 6.91 -9.50 -40.25
CA ALA A 223 8.24 -9.33 -39.70
C ALA A 223 8.20 -8.76 -38.27
N GLY A 224 7.39 -7.71 -38.04
CA GLY A 224 7.21 -7.12 -36.71
C GLY A 224 6.59 -8.11 -35.72
N THR A 225 5.59 -8.88 -36.14
CA THR A 225 4.94 -9.89 -35.29
C THR A 225 5.88 -11.05 -34.99
N ALA A 226 6.67 -11.50 -35.96
CA ALA A 226 7.71 -12.52 -35.73
C ALA A 226 8.75 -12.03 -34.73
N ALA A 227 9.20 -10.77 -34.84
CA ALA A 227 10.11 -10.17 -33.87
C ALA A 227 9.49 -10.10 -32.46
N LEU A 228 8.23 -9.69 -32.34
CA LEU A 228 7.52 -9.67 -31.06
C LEU A 228 7.28 -11.06 -30.48
N ALA A 229 7.03 -12.07 -31.33
CA ALA A 229 6.93 -13.46 -30.90
C ALA A 229 8.27 -13.95 -30.34
N MET A 230 9.40 -13.61 -30.98
CA MET A 230 10.73 -13.91 -30.44
C MET A 230 10.97 -13.24 -29.09
N VAL A 231 10.53 -11.98 -28.91
CA VAL A 231 10.59 -11.30 -27.60
C VAL A 231 9.73 -12.01 -26.56
N ALA A 232 8.51 -12.44 -26.91
CA ALA A 232 7.63 -13.15 -25.98
C ALA A 232 8.21 -14.52 -25.58
N VAL A 233 8.76 -15.27 -26.54
CA VAL A 233 9.44 -16.56 -26.30
C VAL A 233 10.69 -16.37 -25.45
N ALA A 234 11.53 -15.39 -25.77
CA ALA A 234 12.70 -15.05 -24.96
C ALA A 234 12.27 -14.67 -23.53
N GLY A 235 11.24 -13.85 -23.38
CA GLY A 235 10.65 -13.51 -22.09
C GLY A 235 10.22 -14.74 -21.30
N TYR A 236 9.51 -15.68 -21.93
CA TYR A 236 9.08 -16.93 -21.30
C TYR A 236 10.28 -17.80 -20.86
N LEU A 237 11.29 -17.95 -21.71
CA LEU A 237 12.51 -18.71 -21.40
C LEU A 237 13.35 -18.07 -20.29
N LEU A 238 13.19 -16.75 -20.06
CA LEU A 238 13.88 -16.03 -18.99
C LEU A 238 13.18 -16.13 -17.63
N VAL A 239 11.95 -16.66 -17.57
CA VAL A 239 11.21 -16.87 -16.31
C VAL A 239 11.75 -18.12 -15.63
N PRO A 240 12.41 -18.01 -14.46
CA PRO A 240 12.86 -19.17 -13.72
C PRO A 240 11.67 -19.94 -13.13
N HIS A 241 11.87 -21.24 -12.94
CA HIS A 241 10.95 -22.06 -12.16
C HIS A 241 11.21 -21.84 -10.66
N ILE A 242 10.14 -21.64 -9.89
CA ILE A 242 10.18 -21.44 -8.44
C ILE A 242 9.32 -22.53 -7.80
N ASP A 243 9.96 -23.55 -7.22
CA ASP A 243 9.28 -24.74 -6.66
C ASP A 243 8.18 -24.35 -5.64
N GLY A 244 8.46 -23.36 -4.80
CA GLY A 244 7.52 -22.86 -3.79
C GLY A 244 6.25 -22.21 -4.36
N HIS A 245 6.22 -21.90 -5.66
CA HIS A 245 5.05 -21.32 -6.34
C HIS A 245 4.19 -22.36 -7.07
N ASP A 246 4.61 -23.63 -7.14
CA ASP A 246 3.81 -24.68 -7.79
C ASP A 246 2.44 -24.90 -7.13
N PRO A 247 2.31 -24.92 -5.78
CA PRO A 247 1.00 -25.04 -5.13
C PRO A 247 0.06 -23.85 -5.38
N LEU A 248 0.58 -22.73 -5.89
CA LEU A 248 -0.20 -21.52 -6.18
C LEU A 248 -0.86 -21.57 -7.57
N LYS A 249 -0.31 -22.40 -8.46
CA LYS A 249 -0.79 -22.55 -9.83
C LYS A 249 -2.14 -23.25 -9.89
N ALA A 250 -2.83 -23.12 -11.03
CA ALA A 250 -4.03 -23.89 -11.29
C ALA A 250 -3.71 -25.39 -11.37
N ALA A 251 -4.36 -26.18 -10.51
CA ALA A 251 -4.24 -27.63 -10.49
C ALA A 251 -4.93 -28.29 -11.70
N ASP A 252 -5.98 -27.66 -12.23
CA ASP A 252 -6.76 -28.17 -13.36
C ASP A 252 -7.37 -27.05 -14.22
N PRO A 253 -7.83 -27.36 -15.46
CA PRO A 253 -8.43 -26.36 -16.35
C PRO A 253 -9.70 -25.70 -15.81
N ALA A 254 -10.47 -26.38 -14.97
CA ALA A 254 -11.69 -25.82 -14.38
C ALA A 254 -11.35 -24.78 -13.31
N GLN A 255 -10.33 -25.04 -12.49
CA GLN A 255 -9.80 -24.07 -11.54
C GLN A 255 -9.21 -22.86 -12.26
N TRP A 256 -8.42 -23.09 -13.30
CA TRP A 256 -7.92 -22.00 -14.16
C TRP A 256 -9.06 -21.14 -14.71
N PHE A 257 -10.10 -21.77 -15.28
CA PHE A 257 -11.23 -21.06 -15.87
C PHE A 257 -12.03 -20.26 -14.83
N ARG A 258 -12.26 -20.82 -13.64
CA ARG A 258 -12.94 -20.11 -12.53
C ARG A 258 -12.16 -18.85 -12.14
N THR A 259 -10.84 -18.97 -11.95
CA THR A 259 -9.99 -17.84 -11.58
C THR A 259 -9.88 -16.83 -12.72
N PHE A 260 -9.78 -17.28 -13.97
CA PHE A 260 -9.79 -16.41 -15.15
C PHE A 260 -11.07 -15.56 -15.24
N VAL A 261 -12.25 -16.18 -15.11
CA VAL A 261 -13.55 -15.48 -15.14
C VAL A 261 -13.71 -14.54 -13.94
N LEU A 262 -13.22 -14.92 -12.75
CA LEU A 262 -13.20 -14.05 -11.57
C LEU A 262 -12.44 -12.74 -11.86
N HIS A 263 -11.26 -12.83 -12.48
CA HIS A 263 -10.45 -11.65 -12.81
C HIS A 263 -11.08 -10.82 -13.93
N LEU A 264 -11.63 -11.46 -14.97
CA LEU A 264 -12.39 -10.74 -16.01
C LEU A 264 -13.63 -10.02 -15.45
N GLY A 265 -14.21 -10.56 -14.39
CA GLY A 265 -15.41 -10.03 -13.76
C GLY A 265 -15.18 -8.88 -12.80
N TRP A 266 -13.93 -8.55 -12.45
CA TRP A 266 -13.64 -7.38 -11.60
C TRP A 266 -14.21 -6.10 -12.25
N PRO A 267 -14.97 -5.25 -11.52
CA PRO A 267 -15.10 -5.20 -10.06
C PRO A 267 -16.27 -5.98 -9.43
N PHE A 268 -17.02 -6.78 -10.19
CA PHE A 268 -18.22 -7.47 -9.71
C PHE A 268 -17.95 -8.73 -8.86
N GLY A 269 -16.69 -9.07 -8.62
CA GLY A 269 -16.29 -10.26 -7.85
C GLY A 269 -16.86 -11.55 -8.46
N ARG A 270 -17.45 -12.41 -7.62
CA ARG A 270 -17.97 -13.74 -8.04
C ARG A 270 -19.31 -13.70 -8.77
N ARG A 271 -19.87 -12.53 -9.07
CA ARG A 271 -21.17 -12.44 -9.76
C ARG A 271 -21.03 -13.00 -11.17
N ARG A 272 -21.84 -14.01 -11.51
CA ARG A 272 -21.76 -14.78 -12.77
C ARG A 272 -21.77 -13.92 -14.05
N LEU A 273 -22.45 -12.77 -14.00
CA LEU A 273 -22.58 -11.86 -15.16
C LEU A 273 -21.51 -10.76 -15.20
N GLY A 274 -20.63 -10.65 -14.19
CA GLY A 274 -19.64 -9.58 -14.08
C GLY A 274 -18.74 -9.46 -15.30
N ALA A 275 -18.15 -10.59 -15.72
CA ALA A 275 -17.27 -10.62 -16.89
C ALA A 275 -18.02 -10.23 -18.18
N ILE A 276 -19.26 -10.67 -18.34
CA ILE A 276 -20.08 -10.32 -19.52
C ILE A 276 -20.38 -8.82 -19.52
N ILE A 277 -20.75 -8.26 -18.38
CA ILE A 277 -21.09 -6.83 -18.25
C ILE A 277 -19.85 -5.98 -18.57
N VAL A 278 -18.72 -6.22 -17.91
CA VAL A 278 -17.49 -5.43 -18.08
C VAL A 278 -16.99 -5.47 -19.52
N TRP A 279 -17.04 -6.63 -20.17
CA TRP A 279 -16.44 -6.85 -21.49
C TRP A 279 -17.40 -6.71 -22.67
N ALA A 280 -18.68 -6.41 -22.43
CA ALA A 280 -19.65 -6.22 -23.51
C ALA A 280 -19.24 -5.13 -24.53
N PRO A 281 -18.77 -3.93 -24.13
CA PRO A 281 -18.33 -2.91 -25.10
C PRO A 281 -17.15 -3.36 -25.97
N PHE A 282 -16.18 -4.06 -25.36
CA PHE A 282 -15.07 -4.69 -26.08
C PHE A 282 -15.57 -5.74 -27.07
N ALA A 283 -16.43 -6.66 -26.65
CA ALA A 283 -16.96 -7.72 -27.52
C ALA A 283 -17.73 -7.14 -28.71
N VAL A 284 -18.57 -6.13 -28.51
CA VAL A 284 -19.30 -5.46 -29.60
C VAL A 284 -18.34 -4.74 -30.53
N THR A 285 -17.32 -4.05 -30.00
CA THR A 285 -16.35 -3.33 -30.85
C THR A 285 -15.47 -4.30 -31.63
N ALA A 286 -15.04 -5.40 -31.00
CA ALA A 286 -14.31 -6.48 -31.65
C ALA A 286 -15.16 -7.13 -32.75
N TRP A 287 -16.44 -7.40 -32.49
CA TRP A 287 -17.37 -7.90 -33.51
C TRP A 287 -17.48 -6.94 -34.70
N ARG A 288 -17.67 -5.63 -34.45
CA ARG A 288 -17.68 -4.62 -35.52
C ARG A 288 -16.36 -4.58 -36.28
N PHE A 289 -15.25 -4.74 -35.57
CA PHE A 289 -13.91 -4.88 -36.15
C PHE A 289 -13.72 -6.17 -36.95
N LEU A 290 -14.51 -7.23 -36.76
CA LEU A 290 -14.41 -8.42 -37.60
C LEU A 290 -15.27 -8.29 -38.87
N PHE A 291 -16.46 -7.70 -38.75
CA PHE A 291 -17.49 -7.80 -39.80
C PHE A 291 -17.81 -6.51 -40.56
N HIS A 292 -17.41 -5.33 -40.08
CA HIS A 292 -17.70 -4.05 -40.74
C HIS A 292 -16.43 -3.36 -41.26
N ARG A 293 -16.55 -2.48 -42.27
CA ARG A 293 -15.42 -1.71 -42.81
C ARG A 293 -15.29 -0.38 -42.08
N GLY A 294 -14.09 -0.08 -41.60
CA GLY A 294 -13.74 1.16 -40.90
C GLY A 294 -13.39 0.91 -39.44
N THR A 295 -12.11 0.98 -39.10
CA THR A 295 -11.63 0.96 -37.72
C THR A 295 -10.58 2.02 -37.58
N ARG A 296 -10.75 2.87 -36.56
CA ARG A 296 -9.82 3.94 -36.28
C ARG A 296 -8.66 3.41 -35.43
N ALA A 297 -7.52 4.09 -35.47
CA ALA A 297 -6.33 3.66 -34.74
C ALA A 297 -6.53 3.67 -33.21
N ASP A 298 -7.40 4.57 -32.69
CA ASP A 298 -7.81 4.62 -31.28
C ASP A 298 -8.64 3.41 -30.84
N GLU A 299 -9.58 2.97 -31.67
CA GLU A 299 -10.34 1.75 -31.44
C GLU A 299 -9.42 0.52 -31.46
N LEU A 300 -8.44 0.49 -32.37
CA LEU A 300 -7.48 -0.61 -32.41
C LEU A 300 -6.52 -0.61 -31.22
N MET A 301 -6.10 0.57 -30.77
CA MET A 301 -5.35 0.75 -29.51
C MET A 301 -6.15 0.21 -28.33
N ALA A 302 -7.43 0.57 -28.21
CA ALA A 302 -8.32 0.10 -27.16
C ALA A 302 -8.54 -1.42 -27.22
N LEU A 303 -8.73 -1.99 -28.42
CA LEU A 303 -8.83 -3.45 -28.60
C LEU A 303 -7.51 -4.17 -28.23
N GLY A 304 -6.36 -3.59 -28.56
CA GLY A 304 -5.06 -4.11 -28.16
C GLY A 304 -4.87 -4.12 -26.64
N LEU A 305 -5.23 -3.02 -25.97
CA LEU A 305 -5.20 -2.94 -24.50
C LEU A 305 -6.16 -3.92 -23.85
N GLY A 306 -7.39 -4.04 -24.35
CA GLY A 306 -8.35 -5.01 -23.84
C GLY A 306 -7.85 -6.45 -24.01
N ALA A 307 -7.30 -6.80 -25.17
CA ALA A 307 -6.68 -8.11 -25.39
C ALA A 307 -5.51 -8.37 -24.44
N TRP A 308 -4.66 -7.37 -24.19
CA TRP A 308 -3.59 -7.47 -23.20
C TRP A 308 -4.11 -7.72 -21.78
N VAL A 309 -5.14 -7.02 -21.33
CA VAL A 309 -5.75 -7.27 -20.00
C VAL A 309 -6.35 -8.68 -19.92
N ILE A 310 -7.02 -9.18 -20.98
CA ILE A 310 -7.52 -10.55 -21.03
C ILE A 310 -6.37 -11.56 -20.90
N LEU A 311 -5.25 -11.33 -21.60
CA LEU A 311 -4.05 -12.17 -21.46
C LEU A 311 -3.48 -12.13 -20.03
N GLN A 312 -3.49 -10.96 -19.37
CA GLN A 312 -3.09 -10.84 -17.98
C GLN A 312 -4.01 -11.65 -17.06
N CYS A 313 -5.34 -11.57 -17.25
CA CYS A 313 -6.29 -12.40 -16.51
C CYS A 313 -6.01 -13.90 -16.70
N ALA A 314 -5.68 -14.32 -17.92
CA ALA A 314 -5.35 -15.72 -18.22
C ALA A 314 -4.06 -16.17 -17.52
N ALA A 315 -3.04 -15.30 -17.52
CA ALA A 315 -1.76 -15.56 -16.85
C ALA A 315 -1.93 -15.62 -15.33
N ILE A 316 -2.69 -14.70 -14.74
CA ILE A 316 -3.02 -14.71 -13.30
C ILE A 316 -3.86 -15.95 -12.96
N GLY A 317 -4.86 -16.28 -13.80
CA GLY A 317 -5.67 -17.49 -13.63
C GLY A 317 -4.84 -18.78 -13.58
N TYR A 318 -3.70 -18.79 -14.28
CA TYR A 318 -2.75 -19.91 -14.22
C TYR A 318 -1.81 -19.82 -13.02
N SER A 319 -1.16 -18.68 -12.79
CA SER A 319 -0.15 -18.54 -11.73
C SER A 319 -0.71 -18.45 -10.32
N ARG A 320 -1.99 -18.10 -10.18
CA ARG A 320 -2.73 -17.94 -8.93
C ARG A 320 -4.04 -18.71 -8.95
N GLY A 321 -4.08 -19.83 -9.68
CA GLY A 321 -5.27 -20.64 -9.83
C GLY A 321 -5.80 -21.19 -8.50
N SER A 322 -4.93 -21.48 -7.53
CA SER A 322 -5.34 -21.94 -6.20
C SER A 322 -6.10 -20.88 -5.41
N GLU A 323 -5.80 -19.59 -5.65
CA GLU A 323 -6.45 -18.41 -5.06
C GLU A 323 -7.78 -18.06 -5.77
N SER A 324 -8.62 -19.07 -6.05
CA SER A 324 -9.87 -18.92 -6.83
C SER A 324 -11.01 -18.16 -6.11
N SER A 325 -10.74 -17.64 -4.92
CA SER A 325 -11.74 -17.10 -4.01
C SER A 325 -11.82 -15.57 -4.00
N VAL A 326 -10.70 -14.87 -4.26
CA VAL A 326 -10.54 -13.41 -4.12
C VAL A 326 -9.59 -12.88 -5.18
N VAL A 327 -9.86 -11.69 -5.72
CA VAL A 327 -8.92 -11.00 -6.61
C VAL A 327 -7.87 -10.28 -5.75
N GLY A 328 -6.60 -10.69 -5.86
CA GLY A 328 -5.52 -10.05 -5.14
C GLY A 328 -5.38 -8.57 -5.49
N ALA A 329 -5.31 -7.70 -4.47
CA ALA A 329 -5.27 -6.25 -4.65
C ALA A 329 -4.00 -5.71 -5.33
N ARG A 330 -2.99 -6.56 -5.56
CA ARG A 330 -1.83 -6.23 -6.40
C ARG A 330 -2.13 -6.32 -7.91
N TYR A 331 -3.17 -7.06 -8.31
CA TYR A 331 -3.50 -7.28 -9.73
C TYR A 331 -4.55 -6.30 -10.26
N VAL A 332 -5.32 -5.66 -9.39
CA VAL A 332 -6.47 -4.84 -9.76
C VAL A 332 -6.11 -3.57 -10.53
N ASP A 333 -4.89 -3.02 -10.39
CA ASP A 333 -4.42 -1.92 -11.24
C ASP A 333 -4.34 -2.31 -12.72
N ILE A 334 -4.03 -3.58 -13.02
CA ILE A 334 -4.05 -4.13 -14.39
C ILE A 334 -5.50 -4.26 -14.88
N LEU A 335 -6.39 -4.75 -14.03
CA LEU A 335 -7.81 -4.94 -14.36
C LEU A 335 -8.53 -3.59 -14.56
N ALA A 336 -8.13 -2.55 -13.81
CA ALA A 336 -8.63 -1.19 -13.94
C ALA A 336 -8.41 -0.62 -15.34
N VAL A 337 -7.30 -0.97 -16.01
CA VAL A 337 -7.09 -0.60 -17.43
C VAL A 337 -8.20 -1.18 -18.30
N GLY A 338 -8.61 -2.43 -18.06
CA GLY A 338 -9.71 -3.07 -18.78
C GLY A 338 -11.05 -2.36 -18.58
N VAL A 339 -11.33 -1.91 -17.36
CA VAL A 339 -12.53 -1.12 -17.03
C VAL A 339 -12.52 0.24 -17.76
N VAL A 340 -11.39 0.96 -17.74
CA VAL A 340 -11.24 2.25 -18.45
C VAL A 340 -11.42 2.07 -19.95
N VAL A 341 -10.79 1.05 -20.54
CA VAL A 341 -10.92 0.73 -21.96
C VAL A 341 -12.37 0.44 -22.33
N ASN A 342 -13.08 -0.39 -21.56
CA ASN A 342 -14.47 -0.71 -21.84
C ASN A 342 -15.42 0.47 -21.63
N LEU A 343 -15.18 1.33 -20.64
CA LEU A 343 -15.91 2.60 -20.46
C LEU A 343 -15.72 3.52 -21.68
N TRP A 344 -14.49 3.68 -22.14
CA TRP A 344 -14.19 4.50 -23.32
C TRP A 344 -14.86 3.94 -24.58
N LEU A 345 -14.79 2.61 -24.79
CA LEU A 345 -15.46 1.94 -25.91
C LEU A 345 -17.00 2.08 -25.82
N ALA A 346 -17.58 1.99 -24.61
CA ALA A 346 -19.01 2.21 -24.41
C ALA A 346 -19.41 3.63 -24.87
N VAL A 347 -18.67 4.66 -24.45
CA VAL A 347 -18.92 6.05 -24.87
C VAL A 347 -18.86 6.18 -26.39
N ARG A 348 -17.87 5.57 -27.04
CA ARG A 348 -17.73 5.56 -28.50
C ARG A 348 -18.93 4.91 -29.21
N LEU A 349 -19.36 3.75 -28.72
CA LEU A 349 -20.54 3.07 -29.25
C LEU A 349 -21.81 3.91 -29.06
N GLY A 350 -21.98 4.54 -27.89
CA GLY A 350 -23.12 5.41 -27.59
C GLY A 350 -23.16 6.67 -28.45
N GLN A 351 -22.02 7.30 -28.72
CA GLN A 351 -21.92 8.44 -29.63
C GLN A 351 -22.20 8.05 -31.09
N GLY A 352 -21.66 6.91 -31.53
CA GLY A 352 -21.97 6.36 -32.85
C GLY A 352 -23.47 6.07 -33.01
N TRP A 353 -24.13 5.56 -31.96
CA TRP A 353 -25.58 5.38 -31.94
C TRP A 353 -26.32 6.71 -32.03
N LEU A 354 -25.92 7.70 -31.23
CA LEU A 354 -26.54 9.02 -31.20
C LEU A 354 -26.51 9.70 -32.58
N GLN A 355 -25.42 9.52 -33.34
CA GLN A 355 -25.22 10.13 -34.66
C GLN A 355 -25.92 9.38 -35.81
N SER A 356 -26.14 8.07 -35.67
CA SER A 356 -26.63 7.21 -36.77
C SER A 356 -28.11 6.85 -36.70
N ARG A 357 -28.79 7.16 -35.59
CA ARG A 357 -30.18 6.73 -35.32
C ARG A 357 -31.18 7.88 -35.33
N PRO A 358 -32.47 7.61 -35.63
CA PRO A 358 -33.50 8.65 -35.65
C PRO A 358 -33.77 9.21 -34.24
N SER A 359 -34.34 10.42 -34.21
CA SER A 359 -34.56 11.22 -32.98
C SER A 359 -35.32 10.49 -31.88
N SER A 360 -36.24 9.58 -32.23
CA SER A 360 -37.04 8.79 -31.29
C SER A 360 -36.23 7.81 -30.44
N VAL A 361 -35.09 7.31 -30.93
CA VAL A 361 -34.31 6.25 -30.27
C VAL A 361 -32.83 6.62 -30.06
N ARG A 362 -32.36 7.75 -30.62
CA ARG A 362 -30.95 8.16 -30.52
C ARG A 362 -30.47 8.37 -29.07
N TRP A 363 -31.38 8.72 -28.15
CA TRP A 363 -31.07 8.91 -26.72
C TRP A 363 -30.76 7.60 -25.97
N LEU A 364 -31.19 6.45 -26.50
CA LEU A 364 -30.94 5.14 -25.88
C LEU A 364 -29.43 4.79 -25.80
N GLY A 365 -28.65 5.25 -26.78
CA GLY A 365 -27.20 5.03 -26.80
C GLY A 365 -26.49 5.68 -25.60
N PRO A 366 -26.53 7.02 -25.46
CA PRO A 366 -26.02 7.70 -24.28
C PRO A 366 -26.65 7.21 -22.97
N GLY A 367 -27.96 6.91 -22.96
CA GLY A 367 -28.63 6.33 -21.79
C GLY A 367 -28.00 5.00 -21.34
N ALA A 368 -27.74 4.08 -22.27
CA ALA A 368 -27.09 2.80 -21.98
C ALA A 368 -25.66 2.99 -21.45
N VAL A 369 -24.90 3.94 -22.01
CA VAL A 369 -23.55 4.28 -21.53
C VAL A 369 -23.59 4.82 -20.10
N THR A 370 -24.55 5.71 -19.80
CA THR A 370 -24.73 6.26 -18.45
C THR A 370 -25.08 5.16 -17.45
N VAL A 371 -26.04 4.27 -17.78
CA VAL A 371 -26.39 3.13 -16.92
C VAL A 371 -25.20 2.20 -16.71
N TYR A 372 -24.45 1.89 -17.77
CA TYR A 372 -23.24 1.08 -17.69
C TYR A 372 -22.20 1.71 -16.76
N GLY A 373 -21.90 3.00 -16.93
CA GLY A 373 -20.95 3.72 -16.08
C GLY A 373 -21.38 3.83 -14.62
N LEU A 374 -22.66 4.12 -14.36
CA LEU A 374 -23.23 4.16 -13.03
C LEU A 374 -23.21 2.80 -12.34
N LEU A 375 -23.43 1.71 -13.09
CA LEU A 375 -23.35 0.36 -12.56
C LEU A 375 -21.93 0.03 -12.09
N ILE A 376 -20.92 0.30 -12.93
CA ILE A 376 -19.50 0.12 -12.56
C ILE A 376 -19.14 0.96 -11.34
N LEU A 377 -19.50 2.25 -11.37
CA LEU A 377 -19.22 3.17 -10.27
C LEU A 377 -19.88 2.72 -8.97
N THR A 378 -21.14 2.30 -9.02
CA THR A 378 -21.88 1.83 -7.84
C THR A 378 -21.21 0.61 -7.22
N VAL A 379 -20.77 -0.35 -8.04
CA VAL A 379 -20.06 -1.53 -7.54
C VAL A 379 -18.74 -1.14 -6.90
N MET A 380 -17.98 -0.25 -7.53
CA MET A 380 -16.71 0.24 -6.96
C MET A 380 -16.91 1.00 -5.65
N LEU A 381 -17.89 1.90 -5.58
CA LEU A 381 -18.22 2.64 -4.35
C LEU A 381 -18.70 1.72 -3.23
N ARG A 382 -19.40 0.62 -3.54
CA ARG A 382 -19.77 -0.39 -2.55
C ARG A 382 -18.58 -1.19 -2.02
N HIS A 383 -17.52 -1.34 -2.82
CA HIS A 383 -16.29 -2.00 -2.38
C HIS A 383 -15.35 -1.07 -1.59
N THR A 384 -15.45 0.25 -1.78
CA THR A 384 -14.58 1.25 -1.12
C THR A 384 -14.44 1.07 0.40
N PRO A 385 -15.51 0.83 1.20
CA PRO A 385 -15.35 0.63 2.65
C PRO A 385 -14.48 -0.57 3.00
N ILE A 386 -14.60 -1.66 2.24
CA ILE A 386 -13.83 -2.90 2.42
C ILE A 386 -12.36 -2.63 2.10
N ASP A 387 -12.09 -1.97 0.96
CA ASP A 387 -10.74 -1.63 0.54
C ASP A 387 -10.05 -0.63 1.50
N LEU A 388 -10.79 0.35 2.03
CA LEU A 388 -10.31 1.23 3.10
C LEU A 388 -10.01 0.46 4.38
N ASN A 389 -10.83 -0.52 4.75
CA ASN A 389 -10.56 -1.35 5.91
C ASN A 389 -9.30 -2.21 5.72
N HIS A 390 -9.05 -2.72 4.52
CA HIS A 390 -7.78 -3.40 4.23
C HIS A 390 -6.58 -2.45 4.30
N ALA A 391 -6.71 -1.21 3.80
CA ALA A 391 -5.65 -0.20 3.95
C ALA A 391 -5.37 0.14 5.42
N ARG A 392 -6.43 0.32 6.23
CA ARG A 392 -6.31 0.52 7.69
C ARG A 392 -5.67 -0.67 8.39
N ALA A 393 -6.10 -1.89 8.05
CA ALA A 393 -5.54 -3.12 8.64
C ALA A 393 -4.06 -3.26 8.28
N LYS A 394 -3.67 -2.99 7.03
CA LYS A 394 -2.26 -2.96 6.63
C LYS A 394 -1.47 -1.90 7.38
N ASN A 395 -2.01 -0.69 7.55
CA ASN A 395 -1.36 0.36 8.34
C ASN A 395 -1.14 -0.09 9.80
N ALA A 396 -2.19 -0.60 10.46
CA ALA A 396 -2.11 -1.08 11.83
C ALA A 396 -1.06 -2.19 12.00
N VAL A 397 -1.04 -3.16 11.09
CA VAL A 397 -0.01 -4.22 11.08
C VAL A 397 1.39 -3.64 10.84
N SER A 398 1.55 -2.67 9.94
CA SER A 398 2.86 -2.07 9.63
C SER A 398 3.45 -1.34 10.84
N LEU A 399 2.61 -0.75 11.68
CA LEU A 399 3.02 -0.11 12.92
C LEU A 399 3.45 -1.15 13.98
N ILE A 400 2.76 -2.29 14.09
CA ILE A 400 3.22 -3.43 14.93
C ILE A 400 4.57 -3.95 14.43
N GLN A 401 4.71 -4.13 13.12
CA GLN A 401 5.95 -4.55 12.47
C GLN A 401 7.10 -3.57 12.76
N THR A 402 6.80 -2.27 12.69
CA THR A 402 7.74 -1.20 13.02
C THR A 402 8.23 -1.34 14.45
N GLU A 403 7.33 -1.52 15.41
CA GLU A 403 7.68 -1.65 16.82
C GLU A 403 8.51 -2.91 17.11
N ASN A 404 8.16 -4.06 16.53
CA ASN A 404 8.91 -5.30 16.73
C ASN A 404 10.32 -5.23 16.13
N VAL A 405 10.46 -4.67 14.92
CA VAL A 405 11.78 -4.45 14.29
C VAL A 405 12.59 -3.46 15.11
N ARG A 406 11.96 -2.37 15.56
CA ARG A 406 12.59 -1.38 16.43
C ARG A 406 13.19 -2.06 17.66
N ARG A 407 12.37 -2.76 18.45
CA ARG A 407 12.80 -3.49 19.65
C ARG A 407 13.96 -4.45 19.38
N PHE A 408 13.96 -5.16 18.26
CA PHE A 408 15.07 -6.02 17.87
C PHE A 408 16.36 -5.24 17.60
N VAL A 409 16.28 -4.15 16.82
CA VAL A 409 17.44 -3.31 16.48
C VAL A 409 18.10 -2.75 17.75
N PHE A 410 17.29 -2.43 18.77
CA PHE A 410 17.76 -1.88 20.03
C PHE A 410 18.31 -2.91 21.02
N SER A 411 17.57 -3.99 21.25
CA SER A 411 17.90 -4.97 22.28
C SER A 411 18.83 -6.09 21.78
N ALA A 412 18.89 -6.29 20.47
CA ALA A 412 19.41 -7.51 19.83
C ALA A 412 18.75 -8.82 20.34
N ASP A 413 17.60 -8.73 21.02
CA ASP A 413 16.89 -9.88 21.55
C ASP A 413 16.01 -10.50 20.45
N ALA A 414 16.37 -11.70 20.00
CA ALA A 414 15.62 -12.45 19.00
C ALA A 414 14.16 -12.76 19.41
N SER A 415 13.83 -12.75 20.71
CA SER A 415 12.45 -12.96 21.18
C SER A 415 11.49 -11.86 20.71
N THR A 416 12.00 -10.66 20.43
CA THR A 416 11.21 -9.53 19.89
C THR A 416 10.69 -9.79 18.47
N LEU A 417 11.36 -10.67 17.71
CA LEU A 417 10.94 -11.13 16.39
C LEU A 417 10.22 -12.48 16.44
N ASP A 418 10.11 -13.10 17.62
CA ASP A 418 9.32 -14.32 17.84
C ASP A 418 7.83 -13.98 18.00
N GLN A 419 7.26 -13.48 16.91
CA GLN A 419 5.92 -12.91 16.86
C GLN A 419 5.00 -13.76 15.95
N PRO A 420 3.67 -13.61 16.08
CA PRO A 420 2.72 -14.22 15.16
C PRO A 420 3.00 -13.87 13.69
N PHE A 421 2.54 -14.72 12.77
CA PHE A 421 2.64 -14.48 11.34
C PHE A 421 2.02 -13.11 10.98
N MET A 422 2.74 -12.33 10.16
CA MET A 422 2.47 -10.93 9.77
C MET A 422 2.82 -9.85 10.79
N ASP A 423 3.23 -10.16 12.03
CA ASP A 423 3.60 -9.13 13.03
C ASP A 423 5.04 -8.66 12.91
N ILE A 424 5.80 -9.29 12.01
CA ILE A 424 7.09 -8.83 11.52
C ILE A 424 6.99 -8.59 10.00
N PRO A 425 7.78 -7.66 9.44
CA PRO A 425 7.62 -7.24 8.04
C PRO A 425 8.21 -8.24 7.02
N TYR A 426 8.53 -9.46 7.43
CA TYR A 426 9.11 -10.48 6.58
C TYR A 426 8.73 -11.89 7.08
N PRO A 427 8.41 -12.87 6.21
CA PRO A 427 7.85 -14.16 6.63
C PRO A 427 8.81 -15.03 7.43
N ASP A 428 10.13 -14.94 7.21
CA ASP A 428 11.13 -15.71 7.96
C ASP A 428 11.85 -14.84 9.01
N ARG A 429 11.50 -15.05 10.28
CA ARG A 429 12.09 -14.37 11.43
C ARG A 429 13.61 -14.52 11.55
N LYS A 430 14.18 -15.68 11.19
CA LYS A 430 15.63 -15.91 11.29
C LYS A 430 16.37 -15.15 10.21
N ARG A 431 15.82 -15.18 8.99
CA ARG A 431 16.34 -14.39 7.88
C ARG A 431 16.27 -12.90 8.19
N LEU A 432 15.13 -12.41 8.69
CA LEU A 432 14.96 -11.03 9.08
C LEU A 432 15.95 -10.62 10.19
N ALA A 433 16.10 -11.44 11.24
CA ALA A 433 17.06 -11.19 12.31
C ALA A 433 18.51 -11.11 11.77
N GLY A 434 18.88 -11.98 10.84
CA GLY A 434 20.18 -11.95 10.17
C GLY A 434 20.42 -10.66 9.38
N LEU A 435 19.43 -10.23 8.59
CA LEU A 435 19.48 -8.97 7.84
C LEU A 435 19.55 -7.76 8.77
N LEU A 436 18.76 -7.74 9.83
CA LEU A 436 18.76 -6.67 10.83
C LEU A 436 19.99 -6.70 11.73
N SER A 437 20.80 -7.76 11.71
CA SER A 437 22.06 -7.84 12.47
C SER A 437 23.28 -7.42 11.64
N ASP A 438 23.11 -7.27 10.33
CA ASP A 438 24.16 -6.83 9.42
C ASP A 438 24.45 -5.33 9.63
N PRO A 439 25.72 -4.94 9.88
CA PRO A 439 26.06 -3.56 10.21
C PRO A 439 25.78 -2.61 9.04
N THR A 440 26.07 -3.03 7.80
CA THR A 440 25.79 -2.24 6.60
C THR A 440 24.30 -1.96 6.51
N LEU A 441 23.45 -2.99 6.58
CA LEU A 441 22.00 -2.80 6.47
C LEU A 441 21.41 -1.98 7.62
N ARG A 442 21.89 -2.17 8.85
CA ARG A 442 21.45 -1.37 10.02
C ARG A 442 21.64 0.12 9.79
N GLU A 443 22.74 0.50 9.16
CA GLU A 443 23.04 1.89 8.84
C GLU A 443 22.17 2.46 7.72
N LEU A 444 21.46 1.64 6.95
CA LEU A 444 20.58 2.10 5.86
C LEU A 444 19.14 2.27 6.33
N LEU A 445 18.73 1.64 7.43
CA LEU A 445 17.35 1.61 7.91
C LEU A 445 16.70 3.01 8.04
N PRO A 446 15.37 3.11 7.87
CA PRO A 446 14.66 4.38 8.02
C PRO A 446 14.67 4.84 9.47
N ALA A 447 14.47 6.14 9.70
CA ALA A 447 14.49 6.76 11.03
C ALA A 447 13.48 6.16 12.01
N SER A 448 12.43 5.48 11.52
CA SER A 448 11.44 4.82 12.37
C SER A 448 11.97 3.61 13.14
N VAL A 449 13.00 2.92 12.63
CA VAL A 449 13.54 1.68 13.24
C VAL A 449 15.07 1.65 13.35
N ARG A 450 15.77 2.65 12.81
CA ARG A 450 17.22 2.80 12.98
C ARG A 450 17.55 3.09 14.45
N ALA A 451 18.75 2.68 14.86
CA ALA A 451 19.31 3.09 16.13
C ALA A 451 19.48 4.64 16.22
N PRO A 452 19.09 5.27 17.34
CA PRO A 452 19.20 6.69 17.59
C PRO A 452 20.64 7.04 17.93
N ILE A 453 20.92 8.34 17.92
CA ILE A 453 22.17 8.90 18.39
C ILE A 453 22.27 8.63 19.90
N ALA A 454 23.39 8.05 20.32
CA ALA A 454 23.63 7.76 21.73
C ALA A 454 23.78 9.08 22.52
N VAL A 455 22.82 9.37 23.39
CA VAL A 455 22.79 10.58 24.24
C VAL A 455 23.21 10.32 25.69
N GLY A 456 23.30 9.06 26.12
CA GLY A 456 23.52 8.71 27.53
C GLY A 456 22.48 9.34 28.46
N ASN A 457 22.85 9.58 29.73
CA ASN A 457 21.95 10.20 30.71
C ASN A 457 21.85 11.73 30.57
N GLY A 458 22.77 12.37 29.83
CA GLY A 458 22.94 13.83 29.86
C GLY A 458 23.14 14.37 31.29
N THR A 459 22.84 15.66 31.47
CA THR A 459 22.81 16.32 32.78
C THR A 459 21.39 16.82 33.08
N PRO A 460 20.52 15.97 33.68
CA PRO A 460 19.21 16.41 34.14
C PRO A 460 19.32 17.28 35.39
N SER A 461 18.37 18.20 35.56
CA SER A 461 18.21 19.09 36.70
C SER A 461 16.72 19.31 36.98
N GLY A 462 16.39 19.62 38.24
CA GLY A 462 14.99 19.71 38.68
C GLY A 462 14.32 18.34 38.63
N ASP A 463 13.13 18.31 38.05
CA ASP A 463 12.24 17.16 38.01
C ASP A 463 12.49 16.20 36.83
N PHE A 464 13.40 16.54 35.90
CA PHE A 464 13.69 15.69 34.74
C PHE A 464 14.21 14.31 35.15
N ARG A 465 13.53 13.26 34.68
CA ARG A 465 13.90 11.86 34.85
C ARG A 465 14.39 11.28 33.53
N VAL A 466 15.35 10.37 33.63
CA VAL A 466 15.85 9.55 32.53
C VAL A 466 15.51 8.11 32.83
N GLY A 467 14.87 7.43 31.87
CA GLY A 467 14.50 6.03 32.00
C GLY A 467 14.79 5.26 30.71
N PRO A 468 14.98 3.93 30.82
CA PRO A 468 15.00 3.08 29.64
C PRO A 468 13.64 3.14 28.94
N ALA A 469 13.66 3.14 27.61
CA ALA A 469 12.49 3.06 26.75
C ALA A 469 12.71 1.99 25.67
N ASP A 470 11.63 1.56 25.03
CA ASP A 470 11.67 0.58 23.92
C ASP A 470 12.57 1.04 22.75
N SER A 471 12.88 2.34 22.67
CA SER A 471 13.68 3.01 21.63
C SER A 471 14.97 3.69 22.14
N GLY A 472 15.49 3.28 23.30
CA GLY A 472 16.70 3.85 23.90
C GLY A 472 16.42 4.46 25.27
N TYR A 473 16.56 5.78 25.38
CA TYR A 473 16.20 6.51 26.60
C TYR A 473 15.01 7.42 26.34
N ALA A 474 14.05 7.39 27.25
CA ALA A 474 13.00 8.39 27.38
C ALA A 474 13.37 9.37 28.49
N PHE A 475 13.15 10.64 28.21
CA PHE A 475 13.42 11.75 29.10
C PHE A 475 12.10 12.45 29.36
N SER A 476 11.76 12.73 30.62
CA SER A 476 10.49 13.38 30.93
C SER A 476 10.58 14.26 32.17
N SER A 477 9.85 15.38 32.15
CA SER A 477 9.56 16.19 33.34
C SER A 477 8.33 15.68 34.13
N CYS A 478 7.64 14.62 33.69
CA CYS A 478 6.48 14.08 34.40
C CYS A 478 6.91 13.29 35.67
N THR A 479 6.46 13.75 36.84
CA THR A 479 6.89 13.24 38.16
C THR A 479 5.89 12.34 38.89
N ARG A 480 4.64 12.19 38.40
CA ARG A 480 3.55 11.51 39.13
C ARG A 480 2.67 10.60 38.25
N PRO A 481 1.91 9.64 38.83
CA PRO A 481 1.05 8.71 38.09
C PRO A 481 -0.06 9.36 37.23
N ARG A 482 -0.32 10.66 37.39
CA ARG A 482 -1.33 11.45 36.66
C ARG A 482 -0.74 12.58 35.80
N CYS A 483 0.59 12.68 35.67
CA CYS A 483 1.31 13.75 34.95
C CYS A 483 0.77 15.18 35.19
N GLU A 484 0.71 15.61 36.45
CA GLU A 484 0.17 16.91 36.86
C GLU A 484 1.22 18.06 36.89
N SER A 485 2.31 17.97 36.12
CA SER A 485 3.45 18.93 35.96
C SER A 485 4.77 18.61 36.67
N GLY A 486 5.87 19.18 36.16
CA GLY A 486 7.21 19.17 36.75
C GLY A 486 8.14 20.16 36.05
N THR A 487 9.10 20.75 36.77
CA THR A 487 10.01 21.78 36.22
C THR A 487 11.45 21.30 36.21
N GLY A 488 12.20 21.62 35.16
CA GLY A 488 13.61 21.26 35.11
C GLY A 488 14.26 21.48 33.76
N GLN A 489 15.53 21.11 33.67
CA GLN A 489 16.28 21.16 32.43
C GLN A 489 17.04 19.86 32.22
N TRP A 490 17.10 19.42 30.98
CA TRP A 490 18.01 18.39 30.55
C TRP A 490 18.96 18.95 29.48
N GLN A 491 20.24 18.64 29.60
CA GLN A 491 21.24 18.97 28.60
C GLN A 491 21.97 17.71 28.17
N GLY A 492 21.96 17.44 26.86
CA GLY A 492 22.61 16.29 26.26
C GLY A 492 24.12 16.48 26.10
N PRO A 493 24.88 15.41 25.78
CA PRO A 493 26.27 15.53 25.37
C PRO A 493 26.38 16.18 23.98
N GLU A 494 27.62 16.46 23.56
CA GLU A 494 27.91 16.81 22.18
C GLU A 494 27.63 15.62 21.25
N MET A 495 26.83 15.85 20.21
CA MET A 495 26.37 14.87 19.23
C MET A 495 26.80 15.25 17.82
N ARG A 496 26.80 14.27 16.90
CA ARG A 496 27.02 14.48 15.47
C ARG A 496 25.97 13.71 14.67
N SER A 497 25.56 14.27 13.55
CA SER A 497 24.65 13.64 12.59
C SER A 497 25.29 13.69 11.20
N ARG A 498 25.11 12.64 10.41
CA ARG A 498 25.49 12.60 9.00
C ARG A 498 24.58 13.49 8.14
N TYR A 499 23.34 13.68 8.57
CA TYR A 499 22.34 14.44 7.83
C TYR A 499 22.18 15.86 8.37
N SER A 500 21.52 16.70 7.58
CA SER A 500 21.19 18.09 7.94
C SER A 500 20.02 18.21 8.91
N GLN A 501 19.39 17.09 9.28
CA GLN A 501 18.26 17.05 10.20
C GLN A 501 18.36 15.85 11.13
N VAL A 502 17.79 15.99 12.32
CA VAL A 502 17.52 14.90 13.26
C VAL A 502 16.05 14.91 13.64
N LEU A 503 15.49 13.71 13.78
CA LEU A 503 14.15 13.48 14.30
C LEU A 503 14.24 13.32 15.81
N VAL A 504 13.51 14.15 16.55
CA VAL A 504 13.32 14.03 18.00
C VAL A 504 11.86 13.68 18.25
N PRO A 505 11.53 12.43 18.61
CA PRO A 505 10.18 12.08 19.05
C PRO A 505 9.88 12.84 20.35
N LEU A 506 8.76 13.57 20.36
CA LEU A 506 8.33 14.43 21.45
C LEU A 506 6.94 14.02 21.90
N SER A 507 6.62 14.30 23.16
CA SER A 507 5.27 14.23 23.69
C SER A 507 5.15 15.35 24.72
N ALA A 508 4.08 16.12 24.66
CA ALA A 508 3.84 17.18 25.63
C ALA A 508 2.35 17.27 25.92
N GLY A 509 2.01 17.69 27.12
CA GLY A 509 0.63 17.89 27.55
C GLY A 509 0.53 19.07 28.50
N GLY A 510 -0.69 19.62 28.64
CA GLY A 510 -0.95 20.80 29.46
C GLY A 510 -0.65 22.12 28.74
N ASN A 511 -0.31 23.17 29.50
CA ASN A 511 -0.02 24.50 28.97
C ASN A 511 1.43 24.57 28.40
N PRO A 512 1.62 24.81 27.08
CA PRO A 512 2.94 24.80 26.46
C PRO A 512 3.80 26.04 26.75
N GLU A 513 3.25 27.09 27.36
CA GLU A 513 4.02 28.28 27.74
C GLU A 513 5.11 27.92 28.76
N GLY A 514 6.39 28.01 28.34
CA GLY A 514 7.56 27.65 29.16
C GLY A 514 8.22 26.31 28.79
N LEU A 515 7.63 25.54 27.88
CA LEU A 515 8.29 24.38 27.30
C LEU A 515 9.18 24.81 26.13
N SER A 516 10.46 24.46 26.16
CA SER A 516 11.37 24.75 25.05
C SER A 516 12.40 23.65 24.79
N LEU A 517 12.60 23.39 23.50
CA LEU A 517 13.70 22.60 22.95
C LEU A 517 14.67 23.59 22.33
N ARG A 518 15.95 23.57 22.71
CA ARG A 518 17.02 24.43 22.19
C ARG A 518 18.14 23.58 21.60
N LEU A 519 18.62 23.99 20.43
CA LEU A 519 19.77 23.38 19.77
C LEU A 519 20.97 24.33 19.86
N GLY A 520 21.97 23.97 20.65
CA GLY A 520 23.25 24.66 20.68
C GLY A 520 24.18 24.10 19.61
N SER A 521 24.77 24.94 18.76
CA SER A 521 25.94 24.59 17.96
C SER A 521 27.18 25.31 18.50
N GLU A 522 28.38 24.85 18.14
CA GLU A 522 29.69 25.38 18.58
C GLU A 522 29.63 26.76 19.27
N ALA A 523 29.87 26.74 20.59
CA ALA A 523 30.21 27.88 21.45
C ALA A 523 29.78 29.26 20.91
N GLY A 524 28.47 29.52 20.89
CA GLY A 524 27.92 30.88 20.79
C GLY A 524 27.77 31.48 19.38
N LYS A 525 27.83 30.71 18.29
CA LYS A 525 27.56 31.21 16.92
C LYS A 525 26.35 30.59 16.20
N GLY A 526 25.70 29.59 16.79
CA GLY A 526 24.44 29.02 16.29
C GLY A 526 23.21 29.80 16.75
N ALA A 527 22.16 29.82 15.94
CA ALA A 527 20.86 30.34 16.36
C ALA A 527 20.17 29.31 17.27
N ASP A 528 19.74 29.74 18.46
CA ASP A 528 18.86 28.95 19.32
C ASP A 528 17.53 28.72 18.59
N ILE A 529 17.28 27.48 18.15
CA ILE A 529 16.00 27.11 17.57
C ILE A 529 15.09 26.68 18.71
N MET A 530 14.09 27.50 19.01
CA MET A 530 13.03 27.18 19.98
C MET A 530 11.87 26.49 19.26
N VAL A 531 11.54 25.27 19.67
CA VAL A 531 10.39 24.52 19.13
C VAL A 531 9.27 24.49 20.16
N GLU A 532 8.09 24.98 19.78
CA GLU A 532 6.86 24.78 20.56
C GLU A 532 6.42 23.31 20.44
N PRO A 533 6.16 22.61 21.56
CA PRO A 533 5.84 21.18 21.54
C PRO A 533 4.38 20.93 21.17
N LYS A 534 3.97 21.35 19.97
CA LYS A 534 2.65 21.07 19.38
C LYS A 534 2.62 19.78 18.56
N THR A 535 3.76 19.10 18.41
CA THR A 535 3.91 18.00 17.44
C THR A 535 4.72 16.85 18.03
N PRO A 536 4.28 15.59 17.87
CA PRO A 536 4.88 14.40 18.49
C PRO A 536 6.26 14.02 17.92
N ASN A 537 6.74 14.74 16.90
CA ASN A 537 7.97 14.46 16.16
C ASN A 537 8.55 15.80 15.69
N ALA A 538 9.56 16.33 16.38
CA ALA A 538 10.26 17.53 15.92
C ALA A 538 11.40 17.16 14.97
N LEU A 539 11.41 17.78 13.79
CA LEU A 539 12.55 17.76 12.89
C LEU A 539 13.42 18.98 13.17
N LEU A 540 14.60 18.75 13.73
CA LEU A 540 15.55 19.80 14.07
C LEU A 540 16.63 19.88 12.99
N PRO A 541 16.88 21.06 12.40
CA PRO A 541 18.01 21.23 11.50
C PRO A 541 19.32 21.21 12.31
N VAL A 542 20.30 20.46 11.83
CA VAL A 542 21.63 20.32 12.44
C VAL A 542 22.71 20.45 11.38
N PRO A 543 23.91 20.93 11.74
CA PRO A 543 25.00 21.01 10.78
C PRO A 543 25.58 19.61 10.49
N PRO A 544 25.54 19.10 9.24
CA PRO A 544 26.06 17.77 8.90
C PRO A 544 27.53 17.60 9.29
N GLY A 545 27.85 16.50 9.98
CA GLY A 545 29.19 16.14 10.43
C GLY A 545 29.79 17.01 11.54
N ARG A 546 29.11 18.10 11.93
CA ARG A 546 29.57 19.04 12.97
C ARG A 546 28.89 18.76 14.31
N PRO A 547 29.54 19.13 15.42
CA PRO A 547 28.98 18.93 16.74
C PRO A 547 27.79 19.85 17.03
N PHE A 548 26.79 19.31 17.72
CA PHE A 548 25.64 20.03 18.27
C PHE A 548 25.24 19.47 19.63
N GLN A 549 24.51 20.25 20.43
CA GLN A 549 24.01 19.87 21.74
C GLN A 549 22.52 20.18 21.83
N LEU A 550 21.75 19.26 22.42
CA LEU A 550 20.33 19.44 22.67
C LEU A 550 20.11 19.84 24.13
N GLN A 551 19.37 20.92 24.35
CA GLN A 551 18.92 21.33 25.66
C GLN A 551 17.39 21.37 25.68
N VAL A 552 16.80 20.78 26.71
CA VAL A 552 15.36 20.72 26.92
C VAL A 552 15.06 21.42 28.23
N THR A 553 14.11 22.35 28.22
CA THR A 553 13.69 23.11 29.39
C THR A 553 12.18 23.01 29.56
N ASP A 554 11.77 22.62 30.75
CA ASP A 554 10.40 22.70 31.23
C ASP A 554 10.34 23.70 32.39
N SER A 555 9.73 24.86 32.16
CA SER A 555 9.52 25.87 33.20
C SER A 555 8.05 26.01 33.61
N THR A 556 7.17 25.07 33.25
CA THR A 556 5.74 25.15 33.54
C THR A 556 5.33 24.25 34.72
N THR A 557 4.42 24.76 35.55
CA THR A 557 3.74 23.99 36.60
C THR A 557 2.36 23.51 36.14
N GLU A 558 2.01 23.69 34.87
CA GLU A 558 0.73 23.32 34.28
C GLU A 558 0.90 22.46 33.01
N GLY A 559 2.12 21.99 32.74
CA GLY A 559 2.42 21.13 31.60
C GLY A 559 3.57 20.17 31.87
N TRP A 560 3.85 19.33 30.89
CA TRP A 560 4.98 18.40 30.91
C TRP A 560 5.51 18.20 29.49
N LEU A 561 6.77 17.77 29.43
CA LEU A 561 7.45 17.41 28.19
C LEU A 561 8.17 16.08 28.37
N ALA A 562 8.05 15.22 27.36
CA ALA A 562 8.83 14.01 27.22
C ALA A 562 9.42 13.93 25.81
N PHE A 563 10.58 13.31 25.70
CA PHE A 563 11.21 13.07 24.41
C PHE A 563 12.01 11.76 24.43
N ASP A 564 12.15 11.15 23.25
CA ASP A 564 13.00 9.98 23.04
C ASP A 564 14.34 10.40 22.40
N SER A 565 15.32 9.50 22.44
CA SER A 565 16.65 9.77 21.88
C SER A 565 16.60 10.22 20.40
N PRO A 566 17.34 11.29 20.00
CA PRO A 566 17.33 11.80 18.63
C PRO A 566 17.77 10.76 17.62
N THR A 567 17.10 10.69 16.47
CA THR A 567 17.41 9.74 15.39
C THR A 567 17.82 10.46 14.11
N GLU A 568 18.84 9.95 13.43
CA GLU A 568 19.26 10.46 12.12
C GLU A 568 18.15 10.26 11.07
N ILE A 569 17.82 11.33 10.34
CA ILE A 569 16.85 11.29 9.25
C ILE A 569 17.39 12.03 8.02
N ALA A 570 17.30 11.37 6.86
CA ALA A 570 17.75 11.92 5.60
C ALA A 570 16.74 12.92 5.00
N PRO A 571 17.15 13.79 4.06
CA PRO A 571 16.31 14.89 3.61
C PRO A 571 14.98 14.49 2.97
N LEU A 572 14.93 13.45 2.13
CA LEU A 572 13.66 13.03 1.51
C LEU A 572 12.78 12.31 2.51
N SER A 573 13.35 11.55 3.44
CA SER A 573 12.63 10.94 4.57
C SER A 573 11.99 11.99 5.46
N ALA A 574 12.70 13.09 5.75
CA ALA A 574 12.18 14.22 6.51
C ALA A 574 11.01 14.90 5.80
N VAL A 575 11.14 15.20 4.50
CA VAL A 575 10.05 15.77 3.68
C VAL A 575 8.84 14.84 3.64
N ALA A 576 9.07 13.53 3.48
CA ALA A 576 8.01 12.54 3.47
C ALA A 576 7.26 12.47 4.81
N LEU A 577 7.99 12.51 5.93
CA LEU A 577 7.42 12.51 7.28
C LEU A 577 6.60 13.79 7.55
N ASP A 578 7.12 14.97 7.18
CA ASP A 578 6.41 16.24 7.34
C ASP A 578 5.13 16.30 6.52
N LEU A 579 5.18 15.88 5.26
CA LEU A 579 4.02 15.82 4.38
C LEU A 579 2.97 14.85 4.95
N GLN A 580 3.41 13.68 5.42
CA GLN A 580 2.54 12.70 6.05
C GLN A 580 1.87 13.28 7.30
N ALA A 581 2.63 13.92 8.19
CA ALA A 581 2.13 14.52 9.42
C ALA A 581 1.13 15.65 9.14
N ALA A 582 1.43 16.53 8.18
CA ALA A 582 0.54 17.62 7.79
C ALA A 582 -0.80 17.09 7.26
N LEU A 583 -0.78 16.06 6.42
CA LEU A 583 -2.01 15.47 5.89
C LEU A 583 -2.77 14.68 6.95
N ARG A 584 -2.10 13.91 7.81
CA ARG A 584 -2.77 13.24 8.93
C ARG A 584 -3.47 14.26 9.85
N ARG A 585 -2.87 15.44 10.10
CA ARG A 585 -3.52 16.54 10.83
C ARG A 585 -4.76 17.08 10.15
N LEU A 586 -4.70 17.30 8.85
CA LEU A 586 -5.86 17.80 8.09
C LEU A 586 -7.07 16.87 8.17
N PHE A 587 -6.86 15.57 8.27
CA PHE A 587 -7.91 14.55 8.32
C PHE A 587 -8.25 14.09 9.74
N ASP A 588 -7.84 14.83 10.79
CA ASP A 588 -8.05 14.47 12.20
C ASP A 588 -7.56 13.05 12.55
N LEU A 589 -6.48 12.67 11.86
CA LEU A 589 -5.67 11.48 12.12
C LEU A 589 -4.35 11.87 12.80
N ALA A 590 -4.17 13.15 13.15
CA ALA A 590 -3.09 13.60 14.02
C ALA A 590 -3.17 12.82 15.32
N ASP A 591 -2.07 12.20 15.74
CA ASP A 591 -1.99 11.59 17.06
C ASP A 591 -3.08 10.59 17.40
N ARG A 592 -3.49 9.78 16.42
CA ARG A 592 -3.73 8.38 16.76
C ARG A 592 -2.39 7.69 16.90
N GLY A 593 -1.70 8.02 17.99
CA GLY A 593 -0.69 7.17 18.62
C GLY A 593 -1.18 5.75 18.93
N THR A 594 -2.38 5.35 18.46
CA THR A 594 -3.09 4.07 18.57
C THR A 594 -2.27 2.79 18.61
N LEU A 595 -0.99 2.77 18.21
CA LEU A 595 -0.11 1.61 18.35
C LEU A 595 1.05 1.75 19.35
N ARG A 596 1.34 2.95 19.90
CA ARG A 596 1.96 3.04 21.25
C ARG A 596 1.03 2.47 22.33
N HIS A 597 -0.25 2.27 22.01
CA HIS A 597 -1.26 1.76 22.92
C HIS A 597 -1.83 0.41 22.54
N PHE A 598 -1.37 -0.24 21.48
CA PHE A 598 -1.85 -1.57 21.13
C PHE A 598 -1.01 -2.62 21.85
N VAL A 599 -1.60 -3.28 22.84
CA VAL A 599 -0.95 -4.46 23.43
C VAL A 599 -1.70 -5.72 23.01
N ALA A 600 -1.07 -6.51 22.16
CA ALA A 600 -1.54 -7.85 21.85
C ALA A 600 -1.29 -8.78 23.05
N LEU A 601 -2.29 -9.57 23.42
CA LEU A 601 -2.08 -10.66 24.36
C LEU A 601 -1.16 -11.72 23.74
N PRO A 602 -0.15 -12.20 24.47
CA PRO A 602 0.84 -13.11 23.92
C PRO A 602 0.21 -14.47 23.60
N VAL A 603 0.30 -14.87 22.32
CA VAL A 603 -0.05 -16.21 21.84
C VAL A 603 1.22 -16.94 21.38
N ALA A 604 1.20 -18.27 21.35
CA ALA A 604 2.34 -19.05 20.88
C ALA A 604 2.64 -18.72 19.40
N ALA A 605 3.91 -18.46 19.09
CA ALA A 605 4.36 -18.19 17.73
C ALA A 605 4.25 -19.46 16.85
N ASN A 606 3.93 -19.27 15.57
CA ASN A 606 3.95 -20.31 14.52
C ASN A 606 3.03 -21.53 14.73
N VAL A 607 1.85 -21.34 15.31
CA VAL A 607 0.81 -22.37 15.29
C VAL A 607 -0.37 -21.88 14.45
N GLU A 608 -0.90 -22.75 13.60
CA GLU A 608 -2.14 -22.46 12.89
C GLU A 608 -3.23 -22.11 13.90
N GLY A 609 -3.85 -20.94 13.72
CA GLY A 609 -4.97 -20.54 14.55
C GLY A 609 -6.12 -21.52 14.35
N MET A 610 -6.82 -21.86 15.43
CA MET A 610 -8.06 -22.60 15.38
C MET A 610 -9.23 -21.61 15.34
N ALA A 611 -10.04 -21.68 14.29
CA ALA A 611 -11.28 -20.92 14.17
C ALA A 611 -12.30 -21.45 15.19
N ARG A 612 -12.68 -20.62 16.17
CA ARG A 612 -13.75 -20.92 17.13
C ARG A 612 -15.00 -20.13 16.77
N GLN A 613 -16.07 -20.84 16.48
CA GLN A 613 -17.35 -20.19 16.19
C GLN A 613 -17.90 -19.51 17.46
N VAL A 614 -18.37 -18.28 17.31
CA VAL A 614 -19.03 -17.51 18.39
C VAL A 614 -20.44 -17.15 17.93
N ASP A 615 -21.42 -17.42 18.79
CA ASP A 615 -22.83 -17.07 18.62
C ASP A 615 -23.52 -16.78 19.96
N ASP A 616 -24.77 -16.32 19.94
CA ASP A 616 -25.58 -16.03 21.13
C ASP A 616 -25.68 -17.21 22.12
N THR A 617 -25.52 -18.44 21.64
CA THR A 617 -25.59 -19.66 22.46
C THR A 617 -24.21 -20.15 22.93
N ARG A 618 -23.13 -19.64 22.33
CA ARG A 618 -21.73 -20.02 22.57
C ARG A 618 -20.86 -18.77 22.75
N PRO A 619 -21.01 -18.04 23.88
CA PRO A 619 -20.16 -16.90 24.17
C PRO A 619 -18.72 -17.36 24.42
N LEU A 620 -17.78 -16.50 24.04
CA LEU A 620 -16.35 -16.73 24.21
C LEU A 620 -15.80 -15.82 25.30
N GLY A 621 -15.36 -16.38 26.42
CA GLY A 621 -14.84 -15.60 27.54
C GLY A 621 -13.51 -16.13 28.09
N GLY A 622 -12.81 -15.29 28.84
CA GLY A 622 -11.56 -15.64 29.48
C GLY A 622 -11.04 -14.53 30.37
N THR A 623 -9.90 -14.79 31.02
CA THR A 623 -9.21 -13.80 31.85
C THR A 623 -7.81 -13.57 31.32
N PHE A 624 -7.25 -12.38 31.52
CA PHE A 624 -5.86 -12.04 31.24
C PHE A 624 -5.29 -11.01 32.20
N ASP A 625 -3.97 -11.06 32.44
CA ASP A 625 -3.30 -10.02 33.21
C ASP A 625 -3.05 -8.79 32.35
N ALA A 626 -3.48 -7.63 32.82
CA ALA A 626 -3.29 -6.37 32.11
C ALA A 626 -1.79 -6.13 31.86
N PRO A 627 -1.37 -5.94 30.59
CA PRO A 627 0.04 -5.91 30.25
C PRO A 627 0.73 -4.58 30.63
N ARG A 628 -0.05 -3.51 30.80
CA ARG A 628 0.41 -2.24 31.36
C ARG A 628 -0.75 -1.49 32.02
N SER A 629 -0.41 -0.51 32.86
CA SER A 629 -1.39 0.39 33.48
C SER A 629 -1.88 1.45 32.49
N GLY A 630 -3.17 1.79 32.51
CA GLY A 630 -3.76 2.85 31.67
C GLY A 630 -5.27 2.71 31.45
N PHE A 631 -5.92 3.75 30.93
CA PHE A 631 -7.31 3.66 30.47
C PHE A 631 -7.40 2.99 29.11
N VAL A 632 -8.20 1.93 28.96
CA VAL A 632 -8.45 1.24 27.69
C VAL A 632 -9.72 1.78 27.05
N ARG A 633 -9.61 2.29 25.82
CA ARG A 633 -10.71 2.81 24.99
C ARG A 633 -11.35 1.72 24.13
N SER A 634 -10.57 0.74 23.68
CA SER A 634 -11.12 -0.30 22.80
C SER A 634 -10.49 -1.66 23.05
N PHE A 635 -11.29 -2.69 22.78
CA PHE A 635 -10.87 -4.09 22.82
C PHE A 635 -11.00 -4.67 21.42
N SER A 636 -9.97 -5.35 20.94
CA SER A 636 -9.92 -5.93 19.60
C SER A 636 -9.64 -7.41 19.62
N VAL A 637 -10.18 -8.14 18.65
CA VAL A 637 -9.94 -9.58 18.46
C VAL A 637 -9.74 -9.90 16.99
N PHE A 638 -8.96 -10.95 16.70
CA PHE A 638 -8.77 -11.42 15.34
C PHE A 638 -9.91 -12.37 14.93
N ILE A 639 -10.68 -11.99 13.91
CA ILE A 639 -11.90 -12.70 13.50
C ILE A 639 -11.80 -13.23 12.07
N GLY A 640 -12.48 -14.36 11.81
CA GLY A 640 -12.84 -14.84 10.48
C GLY A 640 -14.33 -14.62 10.28
N ASN A 641 -14.73 -13.86 9.27
CA ASN A 641 -16.10 -13.41 9.04
C ASN A 641 -16.78 -14.10 7.83
N TYR A 642 -16.36 -15.34 7.57
CA TYR A 642 -16.92 -16.19 6.52
C TYR A 642 -16.88 -15.51 5.14
N HIS A 643 -15.71 -15.01 4.73
CA HIS A 643 -15.48 -14.34 3.45
C HIS A 643 -16.32 -13.06 3.24
N GLY A 644 -16.51 -12.29 4.31
CA GLY A 644 -17.24 -11.02 4.31
C GLY A 644 -18.76 -11.18 4.40
N ALA A 645 -19.26 -12.36 4.79
CA ALA A 645 -20.69 -12.65 4.86
C ALA A 645 -21.27 -12.55 6.27
N SER A 646 -20.46 -12.57 7.34
CA SER A 646 -20.97 -12.42 8.71
C SER A 646 -21.73 -11.11 8.89
N ASP A 647 -22.93 -11.21 9.44
CA ASP A 647 -23.85 -10.13 9.80
C ASP A 647 -24.11 -10.11 11.32
N GLY A 648 -24.97 -9.20 11.79
CA GLY A 648 -25.20 -9.00 13.22
C GLY A 648 -24.18 -8.06 13.89
N ILE A 649 -24.13 -8.10 15.22
CA ILE A 649 -23.29 -7.23 16.05
C ILE A 649 -22.36 -8.11 16.89
N LEU A 650 -21.05 -7.83 16.88
CA LEU A 650 -20.12 -8.42 17.84
C LEU A 650 -20.08 -7.53 19.08
N ASN A 651 -20.43 -8.12 20.22
CA ASN A 651 -20.41 -7.48 21.53
C ASN A 651 -19.25 -8.04 22.35
N VAL A 652 -18.59 -7.16 23.11
CA VAL A 652 -17.60 -7.50 24.12
C VAL A 652 -17.95 -6.84 25.44
N GLU A 653 -17.78 -7.56 26.53
CA GLU A 653 -17.75 -7.05 27.89
C GLU A 653 -16.33 -7.22 28.42
N VAL A 654 -15.78 -6.18 29.04
CA VAL A 654 -14.44 -6.19 29.66
C VAL A 654 -14.57 -5.71 31.09
N CYS A 655 -14.12 -6.53 32.03
CA CYS A 655 -14.20 -6.28 33.46
C CYS A 655 -12.81 -6.32 34.11
N SER A 656 -12.52 -5.35 34.98
CA SER A 656 -11.32 -5.33 35.81
C SER A 656 -11.70 -4.96 37.24
N ALA A 657 -11.31 -5.78 38.20
CA ALA A 657 -11.75 -5.68 39.60
C ALA A 657 -13.30 -5.64 39.74
N ARG A 658 -13.89 -4.49 40.06
CA ARG A 658 -15.36 -4.30 40.23
C ARG A 658 -16.00 -3.42 39.15
N ALA A 659 -15.26 -3.05 38.11
CA ALA A 659 -15.76 -2.22 37.01
C ALA A 659 -15.84 -3.05 35.73
N CYS A 660 -16.94 -2.94 35.00
CA CYS A 660 -17.16 -3.55 33.70
C CYS A 660 -17.58 -2.48 32.69
N THR A 661 -17.19 -2.66 31.44
CA THR A 661 -17.60 -1.82 30.32
C THR A 661 -17.90 -2.71 29.11
N HIS A 662 -18.77 -2.23 28.22
CA HIS A 662 -19.23 -2.97 27.05
C HIS A 662 -18.79 -2.28 25.76
N GLY A 663 -18.45 -3.03 24.72
CA GLY A 663 -18.22 -2.52 23.38
C GLY A 663 -19.04 -3.30 22.37
N ALA A 664 -19.49 -2.64 21.31
CA ALA A 664 -20.30 -3.25 20.27
C ALA A 664 -19.88 -2.73 18.91
N ARG A 665 -19.82 -3.60 17.90
CA ARG A 665 -19.57 -3.17 16.53
C ARG A 665 -20.26 -4.08 15.50
N PRO A 666 -20.96 -3.52 14.48
CA PRO A 666 -21.61 -4.31 13.45
C PRO A 666 -20.62 -5.12 12.60
N LEU A 667 -20.86 -6.42 12.46
CA LEU A 667 -20.02 -7.35 11.68
C LEU A 667 -20.05 -7.06 10.18
N ALA A 668 -21.08 -6.38 9.67
CA ALA A 668 -21.08 -5.87 8.29
C ALA A 668 -19.91 -4.91 7.99
N THR A 669 -19.26 -4.36 9.02
CA THR A 669 -18.08 -3.50 8.89
C THR A 669 -16.76 -4.24 9.08
N SER A 670 -16.80 -5.55 9.29
CA SER A 670 -15.62 -6.40 9.51
C SER A 670 -14.98 -6.86 8.19
N SER A 671 -13.69 -7.21 8.27
CA SER A 671 -12.97 -7.89 7.19
C SER A 671 -12.63 -9.32 7.63
N ASP A 672 -12.63 -10.26 6.69
CA ASP A 672 -12.26 -11.64 6.97
C ASP A 672 -10.79 -11.71 7.38
N ASN A 673 -10.47 -12.56 8.36
CA ASN A 673 -9.12 -12.78 8.87
C ASN A 673 -8.40 -11.47 9.20
N SER A 674 -9.06 -10.63 10.00
CA SER A 674 -8.54 -9.33 10.41
C SER A 674 -8.83 -9.02 11.88
N SER A 675 -8.05 -8.09 12.44
CA SER A 675 -8.34 -7.55 13.77
C SER A 675 -9.57 -6.65 13.73
N PHE A 676 -10.51 -6.91 14.63
CA PHE A 676 -11.77 -6.20 14.73
C PHE A 676 -11.88 -5.55 16.12
N ALA A 677 -11.65 -4.24 16.15
CA ALA A 677 -11.72 -3.43 17.36
C ALA A 677 -13.15 -2.95 17.62
N MET A 678 -13.60 -3.11 18.87
CA MET A 678 -14.85 -2.62 19.43
C MET A 678 -14.51 -1.51 20.42
N GLU A 679 -15.01 -0.30 20.17
CA GLU A 679 -14.89 0.79 21.15
C GLU A 679 -15.73 0.46 22.37
N LEU A 680 -15.14 0.65 23.56
CA LEU A 680 -15.83 0.47 24.83
C LEU A 680 -16.68 1.71 25.10
N SER A 681 -17.86 1.50 25.67
CA SER A 681 -18.85 2.54 25.97
C SER A 681 -18.25 3.60 26.89
N ASP A 682 -17.51 3.14 27.90
CA ASP A 682 -16.69 3.96 28.77
C ASP A 682 -15.26 3.38 28.84
N PRO A 683 -14.22 4.22 28.75
CA PRO A 683 -12.84 3.76 28.94
C PRO A 683 -12.63 3.15 30.33
N ILE A 684 -11.99 1.98 30.39
CA ILE A 684 -11.75 1.26 31.65
C ILE A 684 -10.29 1.36 32.08
N TRP A 685 -10.03 1.75 33.33
CA TRP A 685 -8.66 1.74 33.88
C TRP A 685 -8.22 0.31 34.17
N LEU A 686 -7.07 -0.09 33.62
CA LEU A 686 -6.39 -1.34 33.93
C LEU A 686 -5.10 -1.03 34.69
N GLN A 687 -4.76 -1.85 35.69
CA GLN A 687 -3.48 -1.76 36.40
C GLN A 687 -2.58 -2.92 35.94
N ALA A 688 -1.32 -2.63 35.61
CA ALA A 688 -0.38 -3.66 35.16
C ALA A 688 -0.35 -4.87 36.12
N GLY A 689 -0.51 -6.07 35.58
CA GLY A 689 -0.50 -7.33 36.33
C GLY A 689 -1.83 -7.69 37.04
N THR A 690 -2.90 -6.89 36.90
CA THR A 690 -4.22 -7.27 37.44
C THR A 690 -5.01 -8.08 36.43
N ALA A 691 -5.74 -9.09 36.92
CA ALA A 691 -6.64 -9.90 36.10
C ALA A 691 -7.80 -9.07 35.53
N VAL A 692 -8.02 -9.22 34.23
CA VAL A 692 -9.09 -8.63 33.43
C VAL A 692 -9.90 -9.77 32.84
N GLU A 693 -11.20 -9.78 33.08
CA GLU A 693 -12.13 -10.72 32.49
C GLU A 693 -12.75 -10.12 31.24
N PHE A 694 -12.96 -10.94 30.21
CA PHE A 694 -13.69 -10.52 29.02
C PHE A 694 -14.70 -11.59 28.59
N ARG A 695 -15.76 -11.14 27.94
CA ARG A 695 -16.79 -12.00 27.35
C ARG A 695 -17.22 -11.44 26.00
N ILE A 696 -17.23 -12.28 24.97
CA ILE A 696 -17.57 -11.93 23.60
C ILE A 696 -18.76 -12.75 23.14
N VAL A 697 -19.72 -12.09 22.50
CA VAL A 697 -20.93 -12.73 21.97
C VAL A 697 -21.34 -12.03 20.68
N THR A 698 -21.96 -12.74 19.75
CA THR A 698 -22.56 -12.11 18.56
C THR A 698 -24.07 -12.12 18.65
N GLU A 699 -24.68 -10.95 18.52
CA GLU A 699 -26.13 -10.77 18.56
C GLU A 699 -26.71 -10.60 17.15
N GLY A 700 -27.76 -11.35 16.85
CA GLY A 700 -28.52 -11.20 15.59
C GLY A 700 -27.75 -11.60 14.32
N ALA A 701 -26.72 -12.45 14.45
CA ALA A 701 -25.96 -12.98 13.32
C ALA A 701 -26.71 -14.15 12.66
N SER A 702 -26.90 -14.09 11.34
CA SER A 702 -27.45 -15.19 10.54
C SER A 702 -26.36 -16.05 9.88
N HIS A 703 -25.14 -15.51 9.77
CA HIS A 703 -23.96 -16.21 9.26
C HIS A 703 -22.94 -16.48 10.38
N PRO A 704 -22.16 -17.58 10.29
CA PRO A 704 -21.13 -17.90 11.28
C PRO A 704 -20.09 -16.79 11.41
N LEU A 705 -19.67 -16.49 12.64
CA LEU A 705 -18.44 -15.76 12.93
C LEU A 705 -17.45 -16.72 13.60
N ALA A 706 -16.20 -16.69 13.15
CA ALA A 706 -15.09 -17.32 13.85
C ALA A 706 -14.25 -16.28 14.57
N ILE A 707 -13.80 -16.58 15.78
CA ILE A 707 -12.70 -15.90 16.43
C ILE A 707 -11.50 -16.85 16.39
N TRP A 708 -10.36 -16.35 15.91
CA TRP A 708 -9.15 -17.15 15.81
C TRP A 708 -8.49 -17.29 17.19
N THR A 709 -8.30 -18.54 17.59
CA THR A 709 -7.63 -18.92 18.85
C THR A 709 -6.30 -19.59 18.56
N TYR A 710 -5.36 -19.50 19.48
CA TYR A 710 -3.99 -20.00 19.33
C TYR A 710 -3.56 -20.66 20.65
N PRO A 711 -2.58 -21.58 20.66
CA PRO A 711 -2.03 -22.06 21.92
C PRO A 711 -1.45 -20.90 22.74
N PRO A 712 -1.60 -20.91 24.08
CA PRO A 712 -1.02 -19.89 24.94
C PRO A 712 0.51 -19.99 24.95
N LYS A 713 1.17 -18.84 25.05
CA LYS A 713 2.61 -18.81 25.41
C LYS A 713 2.73 -19.32 26.87
N PRO A 714 3.78 -20.05 27.25
CA PRO A 714 3.97 -20.44 28.65
C PRO A 714 3.88 -19.22 29.58
N GLY A 715 2.97 -19.27 30.57
CA GLY A 715 2.68 -18.15 31.48
C GLY A 715 1.64 -17.14 30.98
N SER A 716 1.06 -17.33 29.79
CA SER A 716 0.00 -16.46 29.27
C SER A 716 -1.40 -16.92 29.70
N PRO A 717 -2.39 -16.01 29.64
CA PRO A 717 -3.75 -16.33 30.03
C PRO A 717 -4.42 -17.36 29.12
N ARG A 718 -5.35 -18.14 29.69
CA ARG A 718 -6.07 -19.23 29.02
C ARG A 718 -7.52 -18.85 28.76
N LEU A 719 -8.06 -19.34 27.65
CA LEU A 719 -9.49 -19.27 27.35
C LEU A 719 -10.23 -20.27 28.26
N GLN A 720 -11.17 -19.79 29.07
CA GLN A 720 -12.10 -20.67 29.79
C GLN A 720 -13.43 -20.71 29.02
N ALA A 721 -13.46 -21.47 27.93
CA ALA A 721 -14.73 -21.92 27.37
C ALA A 721 -15.19 -23.19 28.10
N ALA A 722 -16.50 -23.48 28.05
CA ALA A 722 -17.15 -24.64 28.69
C ALA A 722 -16.61 -26.02 28.27
N ASP A 723 -15.61 -26.07 27.38
CA ASP A 723 -14.96 -27.27 26.85
C ASP A 723 -13.49 -27.44 27.29
N ALA A 724 -13.04 -26.85 28.41
CA ALA A 724 -11.70 -27.09 28.98
C ALA A 724 -10.52 -26.98 27.95
N SER A 725 -10.66 -26.17 26.90
CA SER A 725 -9.67 -26.13 25.82
C SER A 725 -8.43 -25.32 26.19
N THR A 726 -7.27 -25.78 25.71
CA THR A 726 -5.93 -25.26 26.04
C THR A 726 -5.47 -24.10 25.16
N HIS A 727 -6.40 -23.31 24.58
CA HIS A 727 -6.07 -22.23 23.64
C HIS A 727 -6.32 -20.85 24.29
N THR A 728 -5.94 -19.76 23.61
CA THR A 728 -6.12 -18.36 24.02
C THR A 728 -6.41 -17.49 22.80
N LEU A 729 -6.76 -16.22 23.00
CA LEU A 729 -7.13 -15.29 21.93
C LEU A 729 -6.01 -14.32 21.62
N ARG A 730 -5.88 -14.00 20.33
CA ARG A 730 -5.18 -12.79 19.91
C ARG A 730 -6.11 -11.59 20.13
N ALA A 731 -6.07 -11.03 21.33
CA ALA A 731 -6.78 -9.80 21.67
C ALA A 731 -5.81 -8.61 21.74
N GLY A 732 -6.29 -7.42 21.40
CA GLY A 732 -5.52 -6.19 21.48
C GLY A 732 -6.27 -5.12 22.27
N LEU A 733 -5.62 -4.51 23.24
CA LEU A 733 -6.15 -3.35 23.97
C LEU A 733 -5.65 -2.08 23.31
N ILE A 734 -6.49 -1.05 23.17
CA ILE A 734 -6.07 0.31 22.78
C ILE A 734 -6.30 1.24 23.96
N TYR A 735 -5.22 1.74 24.55
CA TYR A 735 -5.27 2.72 25.64
C TYR A 735 -5.49 4.17 25.15
N LEU A 736 -6.06 5.00 26.01
CA LEU A 736 -6.03 6.47 25.93
C LEU A 736 -4.64 7.00 26.30
N ASP A 737 -4.34 8.20 25.83
CA ASP A 737 -3.19 9.01 26.24
C ASP A 737 -3.35 9.55 27.67
#